data_AF-A0A9W8Y2Z1-F1
#
_entry.id   AF-A0A9W8Y2Z1-F1
#
_cell.length_a   1.000
_cell.length_b   1.000
_cell.length_c   1.000
_cell.angle_alpha   90.00
_cell.angle_beta   90.00
_cell.angle_gamma   90.00
#
_symmetry.space_group_name_H-M   'P 1'
#
loop_
_entity.id
_entity.type
_entity.pdbx_description
1 polymer ?
#
loop_
_entity_poly.entity_id
_entity_poly.type
_entity_poly.pdbx_seq_one_letter_code
_entity_poly.pdbx_strand_id
1 'polypeptide(L)'
;MFRYRRYRVFLAFAFIAVFALYKFGTSGASWREAASHAAGLKSEAENAPQVDTKPRPAVAHETRSPKLDIAVANSQQPLQTPPPVKERPQPSSSPVVTRKQQKPTVPTPIRPRPPHARPNHPGHGDALSTSIEAVHWTKLPEHFPVPSNSLIRLPSGKTKPMPKIQFQFKPEDAATKADRLSKLEAIRGVFKKSWSGYKEYAWLHDELRPESGTYRDPFANWGATLVDALDTLWIMGMKEEFEEAAKAVDTIDFTTTPRADIPLFETTIRYLGGLVGAYDISGKKYKNLLDKAVELAEILISAFDTPNRMPETYYYWRPQFASQRHRASTRVVLAEIGSLSMEFTRLAQLTGDDKYYDAIARITDYLEEFQNYTRLPGMWPTYLDASGCGKVYVDLASQEPLVAQADLLAEESREDTPTTTELLSPEGKKYVPLNLPDPIVLTPNRAPSENHDSTVPGTAAKDKIRDWNDDPLEKRQLDIDLDEPPTIAPDAAKTSSAKAAVPTPPECVAQGFVSTSDYGREEFTLGGMSDSTYEYLTKEYLLLGGHVEKYRTMYEQSMDVVKEHLIFRPMLPHGDDILFSGKLNVPSNVDDTKVGDLEHENAHLTCFAGGMFGMGAKLFDRPEDLEIAKKLTEGCVWSYDMTASGIMPESFEVARCESMKECAWNETAYWEVLDPRSEYRLQNYKEQLKGYKKQLVSASSWYEAQLAAMTASPSPSADAIFETQATPTLFYADTLDKRQLADLEDDMDVAVTPAPSVPIRQDRESVMGGEPEEGEGPPTKVQPTLDIEEVALQPSLTLPAFPMLYSPKPPLSHEEYVQSRIKEERLPTGVTRIGARNYILRPEAIESVWYMYRITGDSHWREAGWRMFLAVNEHTSTVYGNSAIDDVTQTSPQLNDEMESFWLAETLKYFYLLFEEENVLSLDDWVLNTEAHPFERPK
;
A
#
# COMPACT_ATOMS: atom_id res chain seq x y z
N MET A 1 -31.60 -29.12 54.83
CA MET A 1 -31.51 -30.45 54.17
C MET A 1 -31.79 -30.36 52.66
N PHE A 2 -31.00 -29.59 51.89
CA PHE A 2 -31.27 -29.34 50.45
C PHE A 2 -30.01 -29.16 49.57
N ARG A 3 -28.89 -29.82 49.91
CA ARG A 3 -27.65 -29.81 49.10
C ARG A 3 -27.24 -31.18 48.49
N TYR A 4 -28.07 -32.21 48.61
CA TYR A 4 -27.75 -33.57 48.11
C TYR A 4 -28.40 -33.95 46.75
N ARG A 5 -29.14 -33.03 46.11
CA ARG A 5 -29.81 -33.29 44.81
C ARG A 5 -29.03 -32.87 43.55
N ARG A 6 -28.01 -31.99 43.65
CA ARG A 6 -27.23 -31.53 42.48
C ARG A 6 -26.09 -32.47 42.06
N TYR A 7 -25.48 -33.22 42.99
CA TYR A 7 -24.37 -34.14 42.67
C TYR A 7 -24.77 -35.42 41.92
N ARG A 8 -26.06 -35.80 41.94
CA ARG A 8 -26.53 -37.01 41.22
C ARG A 8 -26.50 -36.88 39.70
N VAL A 9 -26.71 -35.67 39.16
CA VAL A 9 -26.65 -35.43 37.71
C VAL A 9 -25.20 -35.48 37.22
N PHE A 10 -24.27 -34.89 37.97
CA PHE A 10 -22.84 -34.92 37.64
C PHE A 10 -22.25 -36.35 37.68
N LEU A 11 -22.61 -37.16 38.69
CA LEU A 11 -22.20 -38.56 38.73
C LEU A 11 -22.79 -39.39 37.57
N ALA A 12 -24.04 -39.11 37.16
CA ALA A 12 -24.64 -39.77 35.99
C ALA A 12 -23.91 -39.40 34.68
N PHE A 13 -23.59 -38.11 34.47
CA PHE A 13 -22.82 -37.66 33.30
C PHE A 13 -21.40 -38.23 33.28
N ALA A 14 -20.72 -38.26 34.43
CA ALA A 14 -19.40 -38.90 34.53
C ALA A 14 -19.45 -40.39 34.18
N PHE A 15 -20.46 -41.11 34.65
CA PHE A 15 -20.66 -42.53 34.30
C PHE A 15 -20.92 -42.72 32.80
N ILE A 16 -21.74 -41.86 32.19
CA ILE A 16 -22.02 -41.90 30.74
C ILE A 16 -20.76 -41.60 29.93
N ALA A 17 -19.97 -40.60 30.32
CA ALA A 17 -18.72 -40.24 29.64
C ALA A 17 -17.69 -41.38 29.69
N VAL A 18 -17.49 -42.00 30.86
CA VAL A 18 -16.60 -43.16 31.02
C VAL A 18 -17.11 -44.37 30.22
N PHE A 19 -18.42 -44.64 30.21
CA PHE A 19 -18.98 -45.74 29.43
C PHE A 19 -18.91 -45.51 27.92
N ALA A 20 -19.05 -44.26 27.46
CA ALA A 20 -18.86 -43.87 26.06
C ALA A 20 -17.40 -44.04 25.64
N LEU A 21 -16.44 -43.52 26.43
CA LEU A 21 -15.00 -43.69 26.15
C LEU A 21 -14.58 -45.16 26.16
N TYR A 22 -15.12 -45.98 27.05
CA TYR A 22 -14.89 -47.43 27.04
C TYR A 22 -15.47 -48.11 25.80
N LYS A 23 -16.71 -47.74 25.40
CA LYS A 23 -17.35 -48.29 24.19
C LYS A 23 -16.64 -47.89 22.92
N PHE A 24 -16.20 -46.64 22.76
CA PHE A 24 -15.46 -46.21 21.57
C PHE A 24 -14.00 -46.70 21.58
N GLY A 25 -13.33 -46.76 22.73
CA GLY A 25 -11.96 -47.25 22.86
C GLY A 25 -11.79 -48.74 22.56
N THR A 26 -12.84 -49.56 22.72
CA THR A 26 -12.81 -51.00 22.40
C THR A 26 -13.26 -51.33 20.96
N SER A 27 -13.59 -50.33 20.14
CA SER A 27 -14.10 -50.51 18.76
C SER A 27 -13.03 -50.36 17.66
N GLY A 28 -11.75 -50.48 17.98
CA GLY A 28 -10.62 -50.31 17.05
C GLY A 28 -10.44 -51.39 15.96
N ALA A 29 -11.50 -52.08 15.54
CA ALA A 29 -11.44 -53.19 14.58
C ALA A 29 -12.21 -52.96 13.26
N SER A 30 -13.20 -52.07 13.20
CA SER A 30 -14.15 -52.03 12.08
C SER A 30 -13.72 -51.22 10.84
N TRP A 31 -12.61 -50.49 10.89
CA TRP A 31 -12.19 -49.61 9.78
C TRP A 31 -11.37 -50.29 8.68
N ARG A 32 -10.81 -51.49 8.94
CA ARG A 32 -10.10 -52.27 7.91
C ARG A 32 -11.02 -53.14 7.04
N GLU A 33 -12.20 -53.52 7.52
CA GLU A 33 -13.16 -54.33 6.74
C GLU A 33 -14.03 -53.49 5.78
N ALA A 34 -14.29 -52.22 6.10
CA ALA A 34 -15.04 -51.30 5.23
C ALA A 34 -14.29 -50.97 3.92
N ALA A 35 -12.96 -50.83 3.99
CA ALA A 35 -12.12 -50.56 2.82
C ALA A 35 -12.05 -51.75 1.84
N SER A 36 -12.08 -52.98 2.34
CA SER A 36 -12.10 -54.19 1.49
C SER A 36 -13.41 -54.40 0.74
N HIS A 37 -14.54 -53.93 1.27
CA HIS A 37 -15.84 -54.09 0.60
C HIS A 37 -16.05 -53.14 -0.60
N ALA A 38 -15.41 -51.96 -0.58
CA ALA A 38 -15.48 -51.01 -1.70
C ALA A 38 -14.66 -51.43 -2.92
N ALA A 39 -13.61 -52.24 -2.74
CA ALA A 39 -12.77 -52.74 -3.84
C ALA A 39 -13.43 -53.89 -4.63
N GLY A 40 -14.27 -54.72 -3.99
CA GLY A 40 -14.95 -55.85 -4.63
C GLY A 40 -16.14 -55.48 -5.52
N LEU A 41 -16.76 -54.31 -5.32
CA LEU A 41 -17.95 -53.88 -6.07
C LEU A 41 -17.65 -53.32 -7.47
N LYS A 42 -16.37 -53.24 -7.88
CA LYS A 42 -15.97 -52.82 -9.23
C LYS A 42 -15.88 -53.96 -10.26
N SER A 43 -16.02 -55.23 -9.86
CA SER A 43 -15.86 -56.40 -10.75
C SER A 43 -17.15 -57.14 -11.14
N GLU A 44 -18.33 -56.70 -10.69
CA GLU A 44 -19.63 -57.34 -11.01
C GLU A 44 -20.60 -56.45 -11.80
N ALA A 45 -20.09 -55.41 -12.47
CA ALA A 45 -20.88 -54.54 -13.36
C ALA A 45 -20.87 -54.96 -14.85
N GLU A 46 -20.11 -56.01 -15.20
CA GLU A 46 -20.12 -56.63 -16.53
C GLU A 46 -20.88 -57.97 -16.48
N ASN A 47 -22.24 -57.96 -16.57
CA ASN A 47 -23.09 -59.01 -17.19
C ASN A 47 -24.62 -58.86 -16.88
N ALA A 48 -25.32 -57.94 -17.58
CA ALA A 48 -26.74 -58.03 -18.02
C ALA A 48 -27.89 -58.20 -16.97
N PRO A 49 -29.20 -58.09 -17.32
CA PRO A 49 -29.83 -57.70 -18.60
C PRO A 49 -30.79 -56.48 -18.52
N GLN A 50 -31.28 -56.02 -19.70
CA GLN A 50 -32.30 -54.95 -19.84
C GLN A 50 -33.76 -55.43 -19.68
N VAL A 51 -34.67 -54.49 -19.36
CA VAL A 51 -36.09 -54.32 -19.81
C VAL A 51 -36.73 -53.27 -18.86
N ASP A 52 -36.79 -51.99 -19.25
CA ASP A 52 -37.87 -51.28 -19.98
C ASP A 52 -39.03 -50.75 -19.08
N THR A 53 -39.05 -49.42 -18.87
CA THR A 53 -40.28 -48.65 -18.58
C THR A 53 -40.24 -47.29 -19.28
N LYS A 54 -41.41 -46.84 -19.74
CA LYS A 54 -41.57 -45.85 -20.83
C LYS A 54 -41.37 -44.37 -20.42
N PRO A 55 -40.99 -43.50 -21.39
CA PRO A 55 -40.83 -42.07 -21.16
C PRO A 55 -42.16 -41.29 -21.17
N ARG A 56 -42.17 -40.13 -20.51
CA ARG A 56 -43.21 -39.08 -20.57
C ARG A 56 -42.56 -37.69 -20.64
N PRO A 57 -43.26 -36.68 -21.19
CA PRO A 57 -42.85 -36.19 -22.50
C PRO A 57 -42.13 -34.84 -22.48
N ALA A 58 -41.39 -34.56 -23.54
CA ALA A 58 -40.88 -33.23 -23.84
C ALA A 58 -42.03 -32.23 -24.04
N VAL A 59 -41.90 -31.05 -23.41
CA VAL A 59 -42.74 -29.88 -23.68
C VAL A 59 -41.86 -28.81 -24.33
N ALA A 60 -42.43 -28.11 -25.31
CA ALA A 60 -41.70 -27.33 -26.30
C ALA A 60 -40.87 -26.16 -25.73
N HIS A 61 -39.77 -25.85 -26.41
CA HIS A 61 -39.19 -24.52 -26.41
C HIS A 61 -40.20 -23.53 -27.04
N GLU A 62 -40.76 -22.63 -26.25
CA GLU A 62 -41.29 -21.36 -26.75
C GLU A 62 -40.42 -20.20 -26.24
N THR A 63 -39.48 -19.78 -27.08
CA THR A 63 -38.77 -18.51 -26.91
C THR A 63 -39.72 -17.35 -27.19
N ARG A 64 -40.21 -16.70 -26.13
CA ARG A 64 -40.77 -15.34 -26.20
C ARG A 64 -39.88 -14.37 -25.44
N SER A 65 -38.92 -13.81 -26.16
CA SER A 65 -38.15 -12.65 -25.68
C SER A 65 -39.09 -11.45 -25.50
N PRO A 66 -39.08 -10.75 -24.36
CA PRO A 66 -39.61 -9.40 -24.31
C PRO A 66 -38.72 -8.49 -25.17
N LYS A 67 -39.31 -7.78 -26.13
CA LYS A 67 -38.58 -6.73 -26.85
C LYS A 67 -38.44 -5.51 -25.96
N LEU A 68 -37.20 -5.21 -25.54
CA LEU A 68 -36.78 -3.84 -25.25
C LEU A 68 -35.95 -3.37 -26.44
N ASP A 69 -36.45 -2.36 -27.16
CA ASP A 69 -35.68 -1.70 -28.21
C ASP A 69 -34.75 -0.66 -27.56
N ILE A 70 -33.49 -1.06 -27.32
CA ILE A 70 -32.38 -0.13 -27.04
C ILE A 70 -31.34 -0.33 -28.14
N ALA A 71 -30.97 0.76 -28.81
CA ALA A 71 -30.16 0.73 -30.03
C ALA A 71 -28.68 0.41 -29.75
N VAL A 72 -28.33 -0.87 -29.76
CA VAL A 72 -26.94 -1.33 -29.85
C VAL A 72 -26.47 -1.21 -31.30
N ALA A 73 -25.48 -0.34 -31.55
CA ALA A 73 -24.91 -0.13 -32.87
C ALA A 73 -23.98 -1.28 -33.27
N ASN A 74 -24.57 -2.37 -33.78
CA ASN A 74 -23.81 -3.46 -34.38
C ASN A 74 -23.45 -3.09 -35.83
N SER A 75 -22.17 -2.86 -36.13
CA SER A 75 -21.70 -2.72 -37.51
C SER A 75 -20.32 -3.32 -37.70
N GLN A 76 -20.30 -4.59 -38.13
CA GLN A 76 -19.18 -5.09 -38.92
C GLN A 76 -19.17 -4.35 -40.26
N GLN A 77 -18.14 -3.54 -40.51
CA GLN A 77 -17.77 -3.09 -41.85
C GLN A 77 -16.31 -3.47 -42.15
N PRO A 78 -15.98 -3.83 -43.40
CA PRO A 78 -14.65 -4.30 -43.76
C PRO A 78 -13.62 -3.17 -43.77
N LEU A 79 -12.33 -3.52 -43.69
CA LEU A 79 -11.20 -2.59 -43.82
C LEU A 79 -11.39 -1.64 -45.02
N GLN A 80 -11.46 -0.34 -44.75
CA GLN A 80 -11.32 0.70 -45.76
C GLN A 80 -9.93 1.32 -45.66
N THR A 81 -9.19 1.29 -46.75
CA THR A 81 -7.98 2.08 -46.93
C THR A 81 -8.34 3.58 -47.01
N PRO A 82 -7.51 4.48 -46.45
CA PRO A 82 -7.79 5.91 -46.52
C PRO A 82 -7.70 6.43 -47.97
N PRO A 83 -8.57 7.37 -48.38
CA PRO A 83 -8.55 7.94 -49.72
C PRO A 83 -7.35 8.88 -49.93
N PRO A 84 -6.88 9.06 -51.18
CA PRO A 84 -5.71 9.89 -51.47
C PRO A 84 -6.01 11.38 -51.21
N VAL A 85 -5.10 12.04 -50.50
CA VAL A 85 -5.15 13.49 -50.25
C VAL A 85 -5.04 14.25 -51.57
N LYS A 86 -6.03 15.09 -51.88
CA LYS A 86 -5.98 16.01 -53.01
C LYS A 86 -4.99 17.15 -52.73
N GLU A 87 -4.02 17.32 -53.62
CA GLU A 87 -3.14 18.49 -53.64
C GLU A 87 -3.92 19.81 -53.74
N ARG A 88 -3.41 20.85 -53.09
CA ARG A 88 -3.71 22.26 -53.40
C ARG A 88 -2.42 23.01 -53.74
N PRO A 89 -2.49 24.09 -54.53
CA PRO A 89 -1.45 24.35 -55.53
C PRO A 89 -0.20 25.02 -54.96
N GLN A 90 0.94 24.68 -55.55
CA GLN A 90 2.17 25.47 -55.41
C GLN A 90 1.98 26.89 -55.99
N PRO A 91 2.47 27.94 -55.32
CA PRO A 91 2.92 29.15 -56.00
C PRO A 91 4.25 28.85 -56.70
N SER A 92 4.35 29.26 -57.96
CA SER A 92 5.51 28.99 -58.83
C SER A 92 6.64 30.01 -58.69
N SER A 93 7.79 29.64 -59.28
CA SER A 93 8.97 30.43 -59.70
C SER A 93 10.07 30.78 -58.67
N SER A 94 11.23 30.15 -58.89
CA SER A 94 12.55 30.67 -58.51
C SER A 94 12.90 31.93 -59.31
N PRO A 95 13.80 32.80 -58.80
CA PRO A 95 15.12 32.86 -59.44
C PRO A 95 16.33 33.14 -58.50
N VAL A 96 17.40 32.35 -58.71
CA VAL A 96 18.79 32.78 -58.99
C VAL A 96 19.36 34.07 -58.30
N VAL A 97 20.33 33.87 -57.38
CA VAL A 97 21.60 34.64 -57.15
C VAL A 97 21.47 36.18 -56.92
N THR A 98 21.89 36.81 -55.80
CA THR A 98 23.29 37.22 -55.49
C THR A 98 23.44 37.91 -54.09
N ARG A 99 24.53 37.58 -53.36
CA ARG A 99 25.37 38.36 -52.39
C ARG A 99 24.89 39.69 -51.70
N LYS A 100 24.96 39.71 -50.35
CA LYS A 100 25.23 40.82 -49.37
C LYS A 100 24.28 42.06 -49.28
N GLN A 101 23.57 42.24 -48.15
CA GLN A 101 23.82 43.30 -47.11
C GLN A 101 22.75 43.37 -45.98
N GLN A 102 23.22 43.63 -44.74
CA GLN A 102 22.61 44.27 -43.54
C GLN A 102 21.17 44.02 -43.01
N LYS A 103 21.07 44.01 -41.66
CA LYS A 103 19.86 43.92 -40.80
C LYS A 103 18.83 45.04 -41.03
N PRO A 104 17.54 44.72 -40.81
CA PRO A 104 16.63 45.55 -40.00
C PRO A 104 16.11 44.82 -38.75
N THR A 105 15.65 45.58 -37.75
CA THR A 105 15.20 45.08 -36.42
C THR A 105 13.72 45.37 -36.20
N VAL A 106 12.92 44.40 -35.74
CA VAL A 106 11.53 44.56 -35.26
C VAL A 106 11.22 43.45 -34.21
N PRO A 107 10.16 43.53 -33.38
CA PRO A 107 10.28 44.02 -32.01
C PRO A 107 10.04 42.95 -30.92
N THR A 108 10.49 43.24 -29.70
CA THR A 108 10.37 42.36 -28.52
C THR A 108 8.94 42.35 -27.93
N PRO A 109 8.38 41.19 -27.53
CA PRO A 109 7.16 41.13 -26.72
C PRO A 109 7.36 41.69 -25.31
N ILE A 110 6.30 42.25 -24.73
CA ILE A 110 6.34 42.95 -23.44
C ILE A 110 6.33 41.95 -22.28
N ARG A 111 7.34 42.03 -21.40
CA ARG A 111 7.48 41.23 -20.17
C ARG A 111 6.57 41.80 -19.06
N PRO A 112 5.78 40.98 -18.33
CA PRO A 112 5.14 41.42 -17.10
C PRO A 112 6.19 41.82 -16.05
N ARG A 113 5.92 42.88 -15.29
CA ARG A 113 6.78 43.28 -14.15
C ARG A 113 6.40 42.47 -12.89
N PRO A 114 7.37 42.09 -12.04
CA PRO A 114 7.06 41.61 -10.70
C PRO A 114 6.49 42.76 -9.84
N PRO A 115 5.64 42.47 -8.84
CA PRO A 115 5.08 43.47 -7.94
C PRO A 115 6.17 44.15 -7.08
N HIS A 116 5.94 45.42 -6.74
CA HIS A 116 6.95 46.32 -6.21
C HIS A 116 7.40 46.00 -4.78
N ALA A 117 8.72 45.96 -4.58
CA ALA A 117 9.34 46.10 -3.26
C ALA A 117 9.00 47.47 -2.63
N ARG A 118 8.71 47.49 -1.32
CA ARG A 118 8.57 48.72 -0.53
C ARG A 118 9.94 49.21 -0.05
N PRO A 119 10.18 50.53 0.08
CA PRO A 119 11.49 51.06 0.47
C PRO A 119 11.75 50.96 1.98
N ASN A 120 13.05 50.91 2.33
CA ASN A 120 13.59 50.69 3.67
C ASN A 120 13.08 51.66 4.75
N HIS A 121 12.81 51.13 5.94
CA HIS A 121 12.99 51.85 7.20
C HIS A 121 14.41 51.55 7.76
N PRO A 122 15.16 52.56 8.24
CA PRO A 122 16.46 52.32 8.86
C PRO A 122 16.33 52.03 10.35
N GLY A 123 16.90 50.91 10.81
CA GLY A 123 17.20 50.65 12.22
C GLY A 123 16.51 49.43 12.82
N HIS A 124 17.21 48.28 12.82
CA HIS A 124 17.60 47.58 14.04
C HIS A 124 18.49 46.37 13.74
N GLY A 125 19.66 46.30 14.40
CA GLY A 125 20.42 45.08 14.67
C GLY A 125 21.05 44.36 13.47
N ASP A 126 22.38 44.37 13.41
CA ASP A 126 23.14 43.33 12.71
C ASP A 126 22.89 41.98 13.41
N ALA A 127 21.91 41.22 12.92
CA ALA A 127 21.81 39.81 13.25
C ALA A 127 22.92 39.08 12.46
N LEU A 128 23.89 38.50 13.17
CA LEU A 128 24.91 37.66 12.54
C LEU A 128 24.21 36.55 11.75
N SER A 129 24.37 36.56 10.44
CA SER A 129 24.14 35.39 9.60
C SER A 129 25.24 34.37 9.91
N THR A 130 25.10 33.64 11.02
CA THR A 130 25.85 32.41 11.26
C THR A 130 25.42 31.40 10.20
N SER A 131 26.15 31.35 9.10
CA SER A 131 26.09 30.21 8.18
C SER A 131 26.51 28.97 8.96
N ILE A 132 25.53 28.19 9.40
CA ILE A 132 25.77 26.87 9.98
C ILE A 132 26.43 26.06 8.86
N GLU A 133 27.70 25.69 9.04
CA GLU A 133 28.40 24.84 8.08
C GLU A 133 27.62 23.53 7.89
N ALA A 134 27.51 23.07 6.65
CA ALA A 134 26.85 21.81 6.36
C ALA A 134 27.57 20.67 7.10
N VAL A 135 26.81 19.74 7.65
CA VAL A 135 27.39 18.55 8.28
C VAL A 135 27.72 17.57 7.16
N HIS A 136 28.99 17.19 7.04
CA HIS A 136 29.43 16.18 6.08
C HIS A 136 29.65 14.83 6.79
N TRP A 137 29.28 13.76 6.11
CA TRP A 137 29.66 12.39 6.46
C TRP A 137 31.18 12.26 6.37
N THR A 138 31.74 11.51 7.30
CA THR A 138 33.16 11.16 7.33
C THR A 138 33.28 9.68 7.68
N LYS A 139 34.15 8.95 6.99
CA LYS A 139 34.38 7.53 7.30
C LYS A 139 34.84 7.33 8.74
N LEU A 140 34.00 6.71 9.56
CA LEU A 140 34.28 6.36 10.95
C LEU A 140 34.93 4.96 11.04
N PRO A 141 35.63 4.64 12.14
CA PRO A 141 36.05 3.27 12.42
C PRO A 141 34.83 2.36 12.69
N GLU A 142 34.71 1.26 11.96
CA GLU A 142 33.65 0.26 12.15
C GLU A 142 33.68 -0.35 13.57
N HIS A 143 32.52 -0.51 14.19
CA HIS A 143 32.34 -1.24 15.46
C HIS A 143 32.36 -2.76 15.28
N PHE A 144 31.91 -3.24 14.12
CA PHE A 144 31.77 -4.66 13.78
C PHE A 144 32.57 -5.03 12.52
N PRO A 145 33.87 -4.68 12.42
CA PRO A 145 34.65 -4.84 11.19
C PRO A 145 34.77 -6.32 10.79
N VAL A 146 34.61 -6.61 9.49
CA VAL A 146 34.70 -7.97 8.95
C VAL A 146 36.15 -8.48 8.97
N PRO A 147 36.46 -9.58 9.69
CA PRO A 147 37.78 -10.20 9.63
C PRO A 147 38.13 -10.69 8.22
N SER A 148 39.37 -10.45 7.77
CA SER A 148 39.80 -10.79 6.40
C SER A 148 39.78 -12.29 6.06
N ASN A 149 39.66 -13.16 7.07
CA ASN A 149 39.50 -14.61 6.92
C ASN A 149 38.02 -15.05 6.83
N SER A 150 37.06 -14.18 7.14
CA SER A 150 35.62 -14.41 7.00
C SER A 150 34.98 -13.58 5.88
N LEU A 151 35.78 -12.79 5.17
CA LEU A 151 35.37 -12.02 4.00
C LEU A 151 35.01 -12.97 2.85
N ILE A 152 33.74 -12.96 2.45
CA ILE A 152 33.20 -13.68 1.30
C ILE A 152 33.69 -12.94 0.05
N ARG A 153 34.45 -13.65 -0.79
CA ARG A 153 35.07 -13.07 -1.99
C ARG A 153 34.18 -13.24 -3.21
N LEU A 154 34.31 -12.31 -4.14
CA LEU A 154 33.66 -12.37 -5.44
C LEU A 154 34.04 -13.70 -6.15
N PRO A 155 33.06 -14.45 -6.69
CA PRO A 155 33.32 -15.72 -7.35
C PRO A 155 34.25 -15.55 -8.56
N SER A 156 35.40 -16.21 -8.54
CA SER A 156 36.38 -16.19 -9.63
C SER A 156 36.30 -17.46 -10.49
N GLY A 157 36.25 -17.32 -11.81
CA GLY A 157 36.29 -18.46 -12.72
C GLY A 157 36.06 -18.08 -14.18
N LYS A 158 35.88 -19.10 -15.02
CA LYS A 158 35.22 -18.93 -16.33
C LYS A 158 33.72 -19.09 -16.13
N THR A 159 32.95 -18.21 -16.75
CA THR A 159 31.48 -18.26 -16.77
C THR A 159 30.96 -19.66 -17.09
N LYS A 160 29.89 -20.09 -16.43
CA LYS A 160 29.18 -21.32 -16.82
C LYS A 160 28.54 -21.10 -18.21
N PRO A 161 28.47 -22.13 -19.07
CA PRO A 161 27.67 -22.05 -20.29
C PRO A 161 26.21 -21.74 -19.93
N MET A 162 25.72 -20.60 -20.41
CA MET A 162 24.33 -20.16 -20.21
C MET A 162 23.53 -20.33 -21.51
N PRO A 163 22.23 -20.67 -21.42
CA PRO A 163 21.35 -20.69 -22.58
C PRO A 163 21.17 -19.29 -23.18
N LYS A 164 20.77 -19.25 -24.44
CA LYS A 164 20.44 -18.01 -25.15
C LYS A 164 19.06 -17.51 -24.73
N ILE A 165 18.99 -16.29 -24.21
CA ILE A 165 17.76 -15.66 -23.72
C ILE A 165 17.13 -14.83 -24.85
N GLN A 166 17.97 -14.07 -25.54
CA GLN A 166 17.57 -13.23 -26.67
C GLN A 166 17.04 -14.10 -27.83
N PHE A 167 15.88 -13.73 -28.38
CA PHE A 167 15.33 -14.36 -29.59
C PHE A 167 16.22 -14.08 -30.82
N GLN A 168 16.26 -15.02 -31.76
CA GLN A 168 17.01 -14.86 -33.01
C GLN A 168 16.19 -14.10 -34.07
N PHE A 169 16.28 -12.77 -34.02
CA PHE A 169 15.59 -11.89 -34.96
C PHE A 169 16.07 -12.07 -36.41
N LYS A 170 15.12 -11.92 -37.34
CA LYS A 170 15.39 -11.86 -38.79
C LYS A 170 15.60 -10.40 -39.20
N PRO A 171 16.37 -10.13 -40.28
CA PRO A 171 16.44 -8.78 -40.85
C PRO A 171 15.04 -8.25 -41.20
N GLU A 172 14.72 -7.06 -40.72
CA GLU A 172 13.49 -6.32 -41.03
C GLU A 172 13.47 -5.84 -42.50
N ASP A 173 12.26 -5.66 -43.05
CA ASP A 173 12.09 -4.99 -44.34
C ASP A 173 12.11 -3.46 -44.21
N ALA A 174 12.19 -2.77 -45.34
CA ALA A 174 12.33 -1.32 -45.38
C ALA A 174 11.10 -0.53 -44.87
N ALA A 175 9.89 -1.08 -44.96
CA ALA A 175 8.68 -0.43 -44.46
C ALA A 175 8.56 -0.59 -42.94
N THR A 176 8.81 -1.81 -42.44
CA THR A 176 8.90 -2.08 -41.00
C THR A 176 9.98 -1.23 -40.34
N LYS A 177 11.16 -1.10 -40.96
CA LYS A 177 12.23 -0.21 -40.48
C LYS A 177 11.81 1.26 -40.42
N ALA A 178 11.08 1.74 -41.43
CA ALA A 178 10.64 3.14 -41.49
C ALA A 178 9.60 3.46 -40.40
N ASP A 179 8.63 2.57 -40.16
CA ASP A 179 7.67 2.68 -39.06
C ASP A 179 8.37 2.65 -37.69
N ARG A 180 9.26 1.68 -37.47
CA ARG A 180 10.05 1.53 -36.25
C ARG A 180 10.86 2.78 -35.92
N LEU A 181 11.56 3.35 -36.90
CA LEU A 181 12.33 4.59 -36.73
C LEU A 181 11.44 5.81 -36.47
N SER A 182 10.23 5.85 -37.04
CA SER A 182 9.24 6.92 -36.78
C SER A 182 8.74 6.88 -35.33
N LYS A 183 8.42 5.69 -34.81
CA LYS A 183 8.03 5.47 -33.41
C LYS A 183 9.16 5.84 -32.44
N LEU A 184 10.37 5.41 -32.76
CA LEU A 184 11.57 5.69 -31.98
C LEU A 184 11.89 7.20 -31.89
N GLU A 185 11.74 7.99 -32.96
CA GLU A 185 11.90 9.45 -32.87
C GLU A 185 10.75 10.12 -32.10
N ALA A 186 9.52 9.59 -32.16
CA ALA A 186 8.41 10.11 -31.34
C ALA A 186 8.70 9.94 -29.84
N ILE A 187 9.17 8.76 -29.43
CA ILE A 187 9.56 8.47 -28.04
C ILE A 187 10.75 9.35 -27.62
N ARG A 188 11.78 9.45 -28.47
CA ARG A 188 12.93 10.36 -28.25
C ARG A 188 12.48 11.82 -28.15
N GLY A 189 11.44 12.24 -28.87
CA GLY A 189 10.85 13.57 -28.77
C GLY A 189 10.23 13.86 -27.40
N VAL A 190 9.49 12.90 -26.83
CA VAL A 190 8.92 12.99 -25.48
C VAL A 190 10.02 13.00 -24.41
N PHE A 191 11.06 12.18 -24.58
CA PHE A 191 12.25 12.22 -23.72
C PHE A 191 12.95 13.57 -23.77
N LYS A 192 13.24 14.10 -24.97
CA LYS A 192 13.86 15.42 -25.17
C LYS A 192 13.06 16.54 -24.50
N LYS A 193 11.73 16.53 -24.59
CA LYS A 193 10.86 17.50 -23.90
C LYS A 193 11.08 17.43 -22.39
N SER A 194 10.91 16.24 -21.82
CA SER A 194 11.00 15.99 -20.37
C SER A 194 12.39 16.31 -19.80
N TRP A 195 13.46 15.89 -20.50
CA TRP A 195 14.84 16.22 -20.16
C TRP A 195 15.13 17.73 -20.25
N SER A 196 14.58 18.42 -21.25
CA SER A 196 14.75 19.88 -21.40
C SER A 196 14.07 20.64 -20.25
N GLY A 197 12.86 20.24 -19.85
CA GLY A 197 12.18 20.81 -18.68
C GLY A 197 12.94 20.54 -17.39
N TYR A 198 13.40 19.30 -17.19
CA TYR A 198 14.24 18.97 -16.03
C TYR A 198 15.49 19.85 -15.97
N LYS A 199 16.20 19.98 -17.09
CA LYS A 199 17.40 20.81 -17.21
C LYS A 199 17.15 22.32 -17.01
N GLU A 200 15.99 22.83 -17.39
CA GLU A 200 15.67 24.26 -17.23
C GLU A 200 15.17 24.61 -15.83
N TYR A 201 14.40 23.73 -15.17
CA TYR A 201 13.65 24.03 -13.95
C TYR A 201 14.07 23.25 -12.70
N ALA A 202 14.75 22.10 -12.85
CA ALA A 202 15.04 21.16 -11.76
C ALA A 202 16.49 20.61 -11.79
N TRP A 203 17.42 21.27 -12.50
CA TRP A 203 18.79 20.76 -12.65
C TRP A 203 19.49 20.61 -11.29
N LEU A 204 20.01 19.40 -11.01
CA LEU A 204 20.61 18.94 -9.74
C LEU A 204 19.63 18.79 -8.57
N HIS A 205 18.34 19.07 -8.74
CA HIS A 205 17.28 18.64 -7.85
C HIS A 205 16.81 17.23 -8.23
N ASP A 206 16.22 16.50 -7.30
CA ASP A 206 15.91 15.10 -7.58
C ASP A 206 14.85 14.95 -8.68
N GLU A 207 13.79 15.76 -8.68
CA GLU A 207 12.65 15.58 -9.59
C GLU A 207 12.00 16.89 -10.07
N LEU A 208 11.48 16.85 -11.30
CA LEU A 208 10.77 17.97 -11.93
C LEU A 208 9.30 17.99 -11.51
N ARG A 209 8.77 19.20 -11.31
CA ARG A 209 7.33 19.49 -11.31
C ARG A 209 6.93 20.09 -12.66
N PRO A 210 6.39 19.28 -13.59
CA PRO A 210 6.42 19.54 -15.01
C PRO A 210 5.23 20.40 -15.50
N GLU A 211 4.28 20.76 -14.65
CA GLU A 211 3.28 21.81 -14.90
C GLU A 211 3.73 23.15 -14.35
N SER A 212 4.17 23.20 -13.09
CA SER A 212 4.52 24.46 -12.42
C SER A 212 5.89 25.01 -12.83
N GLY A 213 6.77 24.19 -13.40
CA GLY A 213 8.17 24.57 -13.65
C GLY A 213 8.94 24.73 -12.34
N THR A 214 8.72 23.82 -11.39
CA THR A 214 9.44 23.77 -10.11
C THR A 214 10.05 22.37 -9.90
N TYR A 215 10.42 22.02 -8.68
CA TYR A 215 11.05 20.73 -8.35
C TYR A 215 10.60 20.22 -6.97
N ARG A 216 10.90 18.96 -6.69
CA ARG A 216 10.86 18.37 -5.34
C ARG A 216 12.08 17.47 -5.12
N ASP A 217 12.48 17.35 -3.86
CA ASP A 217 13.65 16.56 -3.43
C ASP A 217 13.20 15.48 -2.43
N PRO A 218 12.52 14.39 -2.86
CA PRO A 218 12.05 13.34 -1.97
C PRO A 218 13.18 12.44 -1.47
N PHE A 219 14.26 12.31 -2.25
CA PHE A 219 15.46 11.57 -1.88
C PHE A 219 16.43 12.51 -1.17
N ALA A 220 17.72 12.46 -1.49
CA ALA A 220 18.75 13.16 -0.73
C ALA A 220 19.07 14.58 -1.24
N ASN A 221 18.35 15.10 -2.26
CA ASN A 221 18.73 16.29 -3.03
C ASN A 221 20.11 16.10 -3.69
N TRP A 222 20.24 14.99 -4.43
CA TRP A 222 21.47 14.61 -5.14
C TRP A 222 21.24 14.52 -6.66
N GLY A 223 20.10 14.96 -7.15
CA GLY A 223 19.79 14.98 -8.58
C GLY A 223 19.42 13.60 -9.13
N ALA A 224 18.51 12.87 -8.47
CA ALA A 224 18.02 11.54 -8.92
C ALA A 224 17.77 11.50 -10.44
N THR A 225 16.91 12.38 -10.96
CA THR A 225 16.60 12.45 -12.41
C THR A 225 17.82 12.73 -13.30
N LEU A 226 18.87 13.42 -12.79
CA LEU A 226 20.12 13.59 -13.55
C LEU A 226 20.90 12.30 -13.64
N VAL A 227 21.05 11.57 -12.53
CA VAL A 227 21.84 10.34 -12.46
C VAL A 227 21.13 9.19 -13.17
N ASP A 228 19.84 9.03 -12.91
CA ASP A 228 19.03 7.93 -13.46
C ASP A 228 18.85 8.04 -14.98
N ALA A 229 18.86 9.26 -15.53
CA ALA A 229 18.76 9.48 -16.98
C ALA A 229 20.08 9.30 -17.75
N LEU A 230 21.24 9.14 -17.08
CA LEU A 230 22.55 9.10 -17.74
C LEU A 230 22.64 7.99 -18.79
N ASP A 231 22.29 6.76 -18.43
CA ASP A 231 22.34 5.65 -19.37
C ASP A 231 21.29 5.79 -20.49
N THR A 232 20.11 6.35 -20.22
CA THR A 232 19.07 6.61 -21.22
C THR A 232 19.51 7.66 -22.24
N LEU A 233 20.14 8.76 -21.81
CA LEU A 233 20.76 9.75 -22.70
C LEU A 233 21.77 9.06 -23.63
N TRP A 234 22.58 8.15 -23.09
CA TRP A 234 23.51 7.38 -23.88
C TRP A 234 22.78 6.43 -24.85
N ILE A 235 21.80 5.65 -24.41
CA ILE A 235 21.02 4.70 -25.23
C ILE A 235 20.32 5.42 -26.39
N MET A 236 19.67 6.56 -26.11
CA MET A 236 18.93 7.34 -27.12
C MET A 236 19.80 8.14 -28.10
N GLY A 237 21.13 8.12 -27.92
CA GLY A 237 22.09 8.81 -28.78
C GLY A 237 22.33 10.29 -28.44
N MET A 238 21.80 10.77 -27.31
CA MET A 238 21.94 12.14 -26.80
C MET A 238 23.28 12.33 -26.09
N LYS A 239 24.37 12.23 -26.86
CA LYS A 239 25.74 12.17 -26.33
C LYS A 239 26.23 13.52 -25.79
N GLU A 240 25.79 14.64 -26.36
CA GLU A 240 26.19 15.98 -25.91
C GLU A 240 25.56 16.27 -24.54
N GLU A 241 24.28 15.94 -24.39
CA GLU A 241 23.54 16.04 -23.13
C GLU A 241 24.07 15.06 -22.07
N PHE A 242 24.47 13.85 -22.48
CA PHE A 242 25.17 12.89 -21.61
C PHE A 242 26.48 13.47 -21.07
N GLU A 243 27.34 14.05 -21.92
CA GLU A 243 28.63 14.60 -21.49
C GLU A 243 28.47 15.79 -20.52
N GLU A 244 27.42 16.58 -20.69
CA GLU A 244 27.05 17.67 -19.77
C GLU A 244 26.53 17.13 -18.43
N ALA A 245 25.62 16.15 -18.44
CA ALA A 245 25.10 15.51 -17.24
C ALA A 245 26.21 14.77 -16.47
N ALA A 246 26.99 13.93 -17.15
CA ALA A 246 28.10 13.20 -16.56
C ALA A 246 29.16 14.11 -15.93
N LYS A 247 29.35 15.32 -16.46
CA LYS A 247 30.21 16.34 -15.85
C LYS A 247 29.54 17.04 -14.65
N ALA A 248 28.23 17.22 -14.66
CA ALA A 248 27.50 17.78 -13.52
C ALA A 248 27.47 16.83 -12.30
N VAL A 249 27.62 15.51 -12.51
CA VAL A 249 27.84 14.55 -11.41
C VAL A 249 29.04 14.93 -10.53
N ASP A 250 30.10 15.51 -11.10
CA ASP A 250 31.28 15.98 -10.34
C ASP A 250 30.95 17.09 -9.32
N THR A 251 29.77 17.72 -9.45
CA THR A 251 29.30 18.80 -8.55
C THR A 251 28.36 18.30 -7.44
N ILE A 252 27.92 17.04 -7.50
CA ILE A 252 27.13 16.41 -6.43
C ILE A 252 28.06 16.08 -5.27
N ASP A 253 27.68 16.44 -4.05
CA ASP A 253 28.37 16.04 -2.82
C ASP A 253 27.52 15.01 -2.07
N PHE A 254 27.89 13.73 -2.19
CA PHE A 254 27.17 12.64 -1.53
C PHE A 254 27.40 12.63 -0.01
N THR A 255 28.35 13.41 0.51
CA THR A 255 28.65 13.44 1.95
C THR A 255 27.65 14.29 2.75
N THR A 256 26.79 15.09 2.11
CA THR A 256 25.82 15.94 2.80
C THR A 256 24.43 15.89 2.15
N THR A 257 23.39 15.97 2.97
CA THR A 257 21.99 16.08 2.52
C THR A 257 21.16 16.86 3.54
N PRO A 258 20.09 17.58 3.14
CA PRO A 258 19.13 18.14 4.11
C PRO A 258 18.45 17.07 4.98
N ARG A 259 18.34 15.81 4.50
CA ARG A 259 17.69 14.72 5.24
C ARG A 259 18.44 14.31 6.51
N ALA A 260 17.73 13.63 7.40
CA ALA A 260 18.32 12.99 8.59
C ALA A 260 18.86 11.59 8.27
N ASP A 261 18.31 10.96 7.23
CA ASP A 261 18.41 9.57 6.83
C ASP A 261 18.69 9.45 5.32
N ILE A 262 19.31 8.34 4.92
CA ILE A 262 19.47 7.93 3.52
C ILE A 262 18.66 6.64 3.30
N PRO A 263 17.64 6.62 2.43
CA PRO A 263 16.92 5.38 2.09
C PRO A 263 17.84 4.48 1.25
N LEU A 264 18.35 3.41 1.84
CA LEU A 264 19.43 2.60 1.27
C LEU A 264 19.05 1.99 -0.07
N PHE A 265 17.88 1.36 -0.15
CA PHE A 265 17.33 0.74 -1.35
C PHE A 265 17.22 1.73 -2.52
N GLU A 266 16.40 2.78 -2.35
CA GLU A 266 16.23 3.84 -3.35
C GLU A 266 17.56 4.45 -3.78
N THR A 267 18.49 4.66 -2.83
CA THR A 267 19.79 5.26 -3.15
C THR A 267 20.70 4.31 -3.94
N THR A 268 20.61 3.01 -3.66
CA THR A 268 21.36 1.97 -4.37
C THR A 268 20.83 1.79 -5.79
N ILE A 269 19.53 1.54 -5.98
CA ILE A 269 18.99 1.20 -7.29
C ILE A 269 19.08 2.38 -8.28
N ARG A 270 18.82 3.62 -7.81
CA ARG A 270 18.87 4.87 -8.58
C ARG A 270 20.30 5.34 -8.80
N TYR A 271 20.93 5.91 -7.76
CA TYR A 271 22.21 6.60 -7.95
C TYR A 271 23.38 5.64 -8.16
N LEU A 272 23.53 4.58 -7.35
CA LEU A 272 24.64 3.63 -7.54
C LEU A 272 24.44 2.83 -8.83
N GLY A 273 23.21 2.37 -9.10
CA GLY A 273 22.83 1.71 -10.34
C GLY A 273 23.07 2.58 -11.58
N GLY A 274 22.57 3.81 -11.59
CA GLY A 274 22.70 4.77 -12.69
C GLY A 274 24.16 5.15 -12.99
N LEU A 275 24.97 5.41 -11.97
CA LEU A 275 26.41 5.70 -12.16
C LEU A 275 27.17 4.50 -12.73
N VAL A 276 26.93 3.29 -12.21
CA VAL A 276 27.59 2.06 -12.66
C VAL A 276 27.11 1.66 -14.07
N GLY A 277 25.81 1.76 -14.35
CA GLY A 277 25.21 1.46 -15.66
C GLY A 277 25.66 2.45 -16.74
N ALA A 278 25.69 3.74 -16.42
CA ALA A 278 26.24 4.77 -17.31
C ALA A 278 27.73 4.56 -17.60
N TYR A 279 28.52 4.13 -16.60
CA TYR A 279 29.92 3.78 -16.79
C TYR A 279 30.09 2.57 -17.71
N ASP A 280 29.31 1.50 -17.52
CA ASP A 280 29.34 0.30 -18.36
C ASP A 280 28.91 0.60 -19.81
N ILE A 281 27.72 1.18 -20.02
CA ILE A 281 27.16 1.41 -21.36
C ILE A 281 27.97 2.43 -22.18
N SER A 282 28.65 3.36 -21.51
CA SER A 282 29.58 4.30 -22.16
C SER A 282 30.90 3.65 -22.61
N GLY A 283 31.09 2.37 -22.33
CA GLY A 283 32.30 1.62 -22.64
C GLY A 283 33.44 1.93 -21.67
N LYS A 284 33.11 2.21 -20.40
CA LYS A 284 34.05 2.40 -19.27
C LYS A 284 34.99 3.59 -19.47
N LYS A 285 34.52 4.62 -20.20
CA LYS A 285 35.30 5.81 -20.59
C LYS A 285 35.26 6.93 -19.55
N TYR A 286 34.11 7.12 -18.90
CA TYR A 286 33.84 8.25 -17.99
C TYR A 286 34.17 7.84 -16.55
N LYS A 287 35.48 7.81 -16.23
CA LYS A 287 35.98 7.35 -14.93
C LYS A 287 35.36 8.05 -13.73
N ASN A 288 35.03 9.33 -13.87
CA ASN A 288 34.39 10.12 -12.82
C ASN A 288 33.07 9.50 -12.34
N LEU A 289 32.30 8.84 -13.21
CA LEU A 289 31.09 8.10 -12.81
C LEU A 289 31.41 6.93 -11.88
N LEU A 290 32.47 6.17 -12.16
CA LEU A 290 32.93 5.09 -11.28
C LEU A 290 33.55 5.63 -9.98
N ASP A 291 34.32 6.72 -10.05
CA ASP A 291 34.93 7.34 -8.88
C ASP A 291 33.83 7.87 -7.92
N LYS A 292 32.77 8.48 -8.45
CA LYS A 292 31.56 8.92 -7.72
C LYS A 292 30.70 7.77 -7.22
N ALA A 293 30.61 6.66 -7.96
CA ALA A 293 29.94 5.43 -7.50
C ALA A 293 30.67 4.83 -6.28
N VAL A 294 32.00 4.82 -6.29
CA VAL A 294 32.82 4.40 -5.14
C VAL A 294 32.65 5.35 -3.95
N GLU A 295 32.65 6.67 -4.17
CA GLU A 295 32.37 7.65 -3.11
C GLU A 295 31.04 7.37 -2.42
N LEU A 296 29.96 7.20 -3.18
CA LEU A 296 28.63 6.88 -2.65
C LEU A 296 28.63 5.52 -1.91
N ALA A 297 29.23 4.49 -2.48
CA ALA A 297 29.23 3.15 -1.91
C ALA A 297 30.00 3.04 -0.58
N GLU A 298 31.02 3.87 -0.33
CA GLU A 298 31.68 3.99 0.98
C GLU A 298 30.74 4.55 2.06
N ILE A 299 29.79 5.40 1.68
CA ILE A 299 28.73 5.91 2.57
C ILE A 299 27.70 4.82 2.81
N LEU A 300 27.18 4.21 1.75
CA LEU A 300 26.12 3.18 1.83
C LEU A 300 26.57 1.93 2.59
N ILE A 301 27.83 1.47 2.42
CA ILE A 301 28.34 0.30 3.16
C ILE A 301 28.47 0.57 4.67
N SER A 302 28.45 1.84 5.11
CA SER A 302 28.42 2.16 6.55
C SER A 302 27.12 1.72 7.22
N ALA A 303 26.01 1.60 6.47
CA ALA A 303 24.75 1.05 6.97
C ALA A 303 24.86 -0.42 7.40
N PHE A 304 25.90 -1.13 6.95
CA PHE A 304 26.16 -2.54 7.27
C PHE A 304 27.05 -2.73 8.52
N ASP A 305 27.43 -1.66 9.24
CA ASP A 305 28.18 -1.76 10.51
C ASP A 305 27.29 -2.21 11.67
N THR A 306 26.77 -3.43 11.55
CA THR A 306 25.89 -4.09 12.52
C THR A 306 26.45 -5.46 12.92
N PRO A 307 26.07 -6.01 14.10
CA PRO A 307 26.60 -7.27 14.62
C PRO A 307 26.49 -8.49 13.68
N ASN A 308 25.46 -8.54 12.84
CA ASN A 308 25.23 -9.61 11.86
C ASN A 308 25.48 -9.14 10.40
N ARG A 309 25.98 -7.92 10.21
CA ARG A 309 26.21 -7.25 8.91
C ARG A 309 24.97 -7.15 8.02
N MET A 310 23.78 -7.11 8.61
CA MET A 310 22.55 -6.72 7.91
C MET A 310 22.39 -5.20 7.95
N PRO A 311 21.92 -4.54 6.89
CA PRO A 311 21.91 -3.08 6.83
C PRO A 311 20.78 -2.43 7.65
N GLU A 312 21.03 -1.21 8.10
CA GLU A 312 19.95 -0.24 8.36
C GLU A 312 19.39 0.26 7.02
N THR A 313 18.11 -0.01 6.72
CA THR A 313 17.52 0.39 5.43
C THR A 313 17.22 1.89 5.30
N TYR A 314 17.18 2.61 6.43
CA TYR A 314 17.14 4.08 6.50
C TYR A 314 18.33 4.55 7.33
N TYR A 315 19.46 4.80 6.67
CA TYR A 315 20.74 5.02 7.34
C TYR A 315 20.90 6.47 7.84
N TYR A 316 20.94 6.65 9.16
CA TYR A 316 21.15 7.94 9.83
C TYR A 316 22.64 8.33 9.83
N TRP A 317 23.09 8.83 8.68
CA TRP A 317 24.48 9.10 8.32
C TRP A 317 25.25 10.14 9.16
N ARG A 318 24.56 10.97 9.96
CA ARG A 318 25.19 12.08 10.68
C ARG A 318 26.16 11.57 11.76
N PRO A 319 27.37 12.14 11.94
CA PRO A 319 28.41 11.56 12.81
C PRO A 319 27.99 11.29 14.26
N GLN A 320 27.05 12.05 14.82
CA GLN A 320 26.55 11.85 16.19
C GLN A 320 25.72 10.57 16.34
N PHE A 321 25.06 10.12 15.27
CA PHE A 321 24.33 8.85 15.23
C PHE A 321 25.21 7.73 14.69
N ALA A 322 25.84 7.92 13.53
CA ALA A 322 26.68 6.91 12.87
C ALA A 322 27.89 6.44 13.69
N SER A 323 28.32 7.19 14.72
CA SER A 323 29.38 6.75 15.65
C SER A 323 28.93 5.79 16.75
N GLN A 324 27.63 5.53 16.87
CA GLN A 324 27.06 4.61 17.86
C GLN A 324 26.96 3.18 17.30
N ARG A 325 26.64 2.21 18.16
CA ARG A 325 26.46 0.81 17.76
C ARG A 325 25.00 0.54 17.42
N HIS A 326 24.75 0.09 16.20
CA HIS A 326 23.40 -0.15 15.69
C HIS A 326 23.13 -1.62 15.39
N ARG A 327 21.89 -1.91 15.00
CA ARG A 327 21.40 -3.20 14.49
C ARG A 327 20.38 -2.90 13.40
N ALA A 328 20.28 -3.80 12.43
CA ALA A 328 19.16 -3.80 11.50
C ALA A 328 17.82 -3.92 12.26
N SER A 329 16.75 -3.46 11.64
CA SER A 329 15.41 -3.45 12.23
C SER A 329 14.85 -4.86 12.44
N THR A 330 14.00 -5.03 13.47
CA THR A 330 13.18 -6.25 13.66
C THR A 330 11.99 -6.31 12.71
N ARG A 331 11.84 -5.31 11.84
CA ARG A 331 10.85 -5.23 10.76
C ARG A 331 11.50 -4.49 9.59
N VAL A 332 12.02 -5.26 8.65
CA VAL A 332 12.62 -4.81 7.39
C VAL A 332 11.72 -5.26 6.24
N VAL A 333 11.56 -4.40 5.23
CA VAL A 333 10.89 -4.74 3.96
C VAL A 333 11.80 -5.66 3.15
N LEU A 334 11.28 -6.77 2.61
CA LEU A 334 12.09 -7.77 1.88
C LEU A 334 12.87 -7.14 0.72
N ALA A 335 12.18 -6.36 -0.13
CA ALA A 335 12.78 -5.65 -1.26
C ALA A 335 13.94 -4.71 -0.84
N GLU A 336 13.84 -4.03 0.31
CA GLU A 336 14.85 -3.06 0.74
C GLU A 336 16.25 -3.68 0.99
N ILE A 337 16.32 -5.00 1.19
CA ILE A 337 17.58 -5.73 1.40
C ILE A 337 17.90 -6.75 0.30
N GLY A 338 16.89 -7.40 -0.30
CA GLY A 338 17.11 -8.37 -1.37
C GLY A 338 17.53 -7.72 -2.70
N SER A 339 17.24 -6.44 -2.86
CA SER A 339 17.42 -5.70 -4.12
C SER A 339 18.62 -4.75 -4.09
N LEU A 340 19.68 -5.13 -3.36
CA LEU A 340 20.97 -4.43 -3.30
C LEU A 340 22.10 -5.20 -4.03
N SER A 341 21.87 -6.45 -4.45
CA SER A 341 22.94 -7.35 -4.86
C SER A 341 23.65 -6.91 -6.14
N MET A 342 22.87 -6.53 -7.16
CA MET A 342 23.34 -6.28 -8.52
C MET A 342 24.37 -5.15 -8.57
N GLU A 343 24.07 -4.03 -7.88
CA GLU A 343 24.86 -2.81 -7.87
C GLU A 343 26.19 -3.03 -7.13
N PHE A 344 26.12 -3.60 -5.93
CA PHE A 344 27.29 -3.90 -5.10
C PHE A 344 28.16 -5.01 -5.71
N THR A 345 27.57 -6.06 -6.30
CA THR A 345 28.28 -7.07 -7.09
C THR A 345 28.97 -6.44 -8.28
N ARG A 346 28.30 -5.58 -9.05
CA ARG A 346 28.92 -4.95 -10.22
C ARG A 346 30.05 -4.00 -9.80
N LEU A 347 29.87 -3.26 -8.71
CA LEU A 347 30.93 -2.42 -8.15
C LEU A 347 32.13 -3.26 -7.70
N ALA A 348 31.93 -4.42 -7.06
CA ALA A 348 32.99 -5.36 -6.72
C ALA A 348 33.74 -5.86 -7.97
N GLN A 349 33.02 -6.21 -9.04
CA GLN A 349 33.60 -6.62 -10.32
C GLN A 349 34.45 -5.53 -10.98
N LEU A 350 34.03 -4.26 -10.89
CA LEU A 350 34.72 -3.13 -11.50
C LEU A 350 35.92 -2.61 -10.69
N THR A 351 35.84 -2.69 -9.36
CA THR A 351 36.87 -2.17 -8.43
C THR A 351 37.88 -3.23 -7.99
N GLY A 352 37.46 -4.50 -7.95
CA GLY A 352 38.22 -5.60 -7.33
C GLY A 352 38.16 -5.61 -5.80
N ASP A 353 37.27 -4.82 -5.17
CA ASP A 353 37.10 -4.80 -3.72
C ASP A 353 35.98 -5.76 -3.29
N ASP A 354 36.38 -6.89 -2.72
CA ASP A 354 35.50 -7.97 -2.25
C ASP A 354 34.47 -7.50 -1.19
N LYS A 355 34.70 -6.38 -0.48
CA LYS A 355 33.80 -5.94 0.61
C LYS A 355 32.38 -5.63 0.14
N TYR A 356 32.24 -5.13 -1.09
CA TYR A 356 30.93 -4.81 -1.66
C TYR A 356 30.14 -6.10 -1.93
N TYR A 357 30.81 -7.15 -2.42
CA TYR A 357 30.21 -8.46 -2.60
C TYR A 357 29.92 -9.16 -1.27
N ASP A 358 30.82 -9.08 -0.28
CA ASP A 358 30.63 -9.65 1.06
C ASP A 358 29.35 -9.14 1.73
N ALA A 359 29.07 -7.84 1.63
CA ALA A 359 27.90 -7.21 2.21
C ALA A 359 26.59 -7.84 1.72
N ILE A 360 26.46 -8.05 0.40
CA ILE A 360 25.24 -8.60 -0.21
C ILE A 360 25.19 -10.13 -0.13
N ALA A 361 26.34 -10.82 -0.18
CA ALA A 361 26.39 -12.28 -0.13
C ALA A 361 25.86 -12.81 1.21
N ARG A 362 26.10 -12.08 2.30
CA ARG A 362 25.53 -12.38 3.63
C ARG A 362 24.01 -12.28 3.65
N ILE A 363 23.42 -11.30 2.97
CA ILE A 363 21.95 -11.18 2.87
C ILE A 363 21.42 -12.41 2.13
N THR A 364 22.03 -12.76 1.00
CA THR A 364 21.67 -13.94 0.21
C THR A 364 21.79 -15.26 0.99
N ASP A 365 22.83 -15.40 1.83
CA ASP A 365 23.00 -16.56 2.73
C ASP A 365 21.82 -16.68 3.72
N TYR A 366 21.39 -15.58 4.35
CA TYR A 366 20.24 -15.60 5.27
C TYR A 366 18.89 -15.77 4.56
N LEU A 367 18.73 -15.26 3.33
CA LEU A 367 17.54 -15.52 2.50
C LEU A 367 17.41 -17.02 2.19
N GLU A 368 18.50 -17.66 1.72
CA GLU A 368 18.54 -19.10 1.40
C GLU A 368 18.24 -19.96 2.65
N GLU A 369 18.79 -19.60 3.81
CA GLU A 369 18.48 -20.27 5.07
C GLU A 369 17.00 -20.13 5.44
N PHE A 370 16.46 -18.91 5.43
CA PHE A 370 15.11 -18.62 5.91
C PHE A 370 14.01 -19.17 5.00
N GLN A 371 14.26 -19.30 3.68
CA GLN A 371 13.25 -19.69 2.68
C GLN A 371 12.47 -20.96 3.03
N ASN A 372 13.11 -21.94 3.67
CA ASN A 372 12.51 -23.22 4.05
C ASN A 372 11.77 -23.21 5.40
N TYR A 373 11.87 -22.12 6.18
CA TYR A 373 11.31 -21.99 7.53
C TYR A 373 10.30 -20.84 7.66
N THR A 374 9.93 -20.20 6.56
CA THR A 374 8.83 -19.22 6.53
C THR A 374 7.48 -19.92 6.69
N ARG A 375 6.39 -19.15 6.88
CA ARG A 375 5.03 -19.72 6.92
C ARG A 375 4.53 -20.23 5.56
N LEU A 376 5.22 -19.89 4.48
CA LEU A 376 4.98 -20.38 3.13
C LEU A 376 6.31 -20.88 2.55
N PRO A 377 6.80 -22.07 2.97
CA PRO A 377 8.12 -22.55 2.61
C PRO A 377 8.37 -22.52 1.09
N GLY A 378 9.46 -21.89 0.69
CA GLY A 378 9.76 -21.56 -0.70
C GLY A 378 9.59 -20.06 -1.05
N MET A 379 8.85 -19.29 -0.25
CA MET A 379 8.74 -17.82 -0.38
C MET A 379 9.06 -17.10 0.93
N TRP A 380 9.27 -15.77 0.88
CA TRP A 380 9.49 -14.92 2.04
C TRP A 380 8.33 -13.94 2.23
N PRO A 381 8.01 -13.57 3.48
CA PRO A 381 7.01 -12.55 3.76
C PRO A 381 7.50 -11.16 3.34
N THR A 382 6.59 -10.24 3.06
CA THR A 382 6.92 -8.83 2.72
C THR A 382 7.70 -8.09 3.82
N TYR A 383 7.64 -8.58 5.07
CA TYR A 383 8.43 -8.10 6.20
C TYR A 383 9.11 -9.23 6.97
N LEU A 384 10.39 -9.07 7.30
CA LEU A 384 11.17 -9.99 8.14
C LEU A 384 11.95 -9.28 9.26
N ASP A 385 12.39 -10.03 10.28
CA ASP A 385 13.31 -9.55 11.31
C ASP A 385 14.76 -9.76 10.85
N ALA A 386 15.48 -8.66 10.60
CA ALA A 386 16.88 -8.66 10.16
C ALA A 386 17.87 -8.37 11.30
N SER A 387 17.40 -8.14 12.53
CA SER A 387 18.21 -7.63 13.67
C SER A 387 19.30 -8.57 14.16
N GLY A 388 19.23 -9.85 13.75
CA GLY A 388 20.09 -10.93 14.19
C GLY A 388 20.00 -11.21 15.68
N CYS A 389 18.90 -10.82 16.34
CA CYS A 389 18.78 -10.81 17.79
C CYS A 389 17.52 -11.48 18.32
N GLY A 390 17.67 -12.72 18.77
CA GLY A 390 16.62 -13.46 19.45
C GLY A 390 16.26 -12.81 20.79
N LYS A 391 14.96 -12.59 21.01
CA LYS A 391 14.42 -12.10 22.28
C LYS A 391 14.67 -13.14 23.37
N VAL A 392 15.62 -12.88 24.26
CA VAL A 392 15.79 -13.67 25.48
C VAL A 392 14.55 -13.50 26.36
N TYR A 393 13.83 -14.60 26.55
CA TYR A 393 12.97 -14.75 27.72
C TYR A 393 13.86 -14.65 28.96
N VAL A 394 13.73 -13.54 29.70
CA VAL A 394 14.23 -13.49 31.08
C VAL A 394 13.45 -14.55 31.84
N ASP A 395 14.13 -15.63 32.25
CA ASP A 395 13.51 -16.70 32.99
C ASP A 395 13.16 -16.23 34.42
N LEU A 396 11.98 -15.62 34.55
CA LEU A 396 11.39 -15.21 35.81
C LEU A 396 11.07 -16.39 36.75
N ALA A 397 11.19 -17.65 36.29
CA ALA A 397 11.11 -18.83 37.16
C ALA A 397 12.49 -19.25 37.73
N SER A 398 13.60 -18.69 37.23
CA SER A 398 14.96 -18.92 37.77
C SER A 398 15.34 -18.00 38.93
N GLN A 399 14.58 -16.93 39.16
CA GLN A 399 14.66 -16.19 40.41
C GLN A 399 13.84 -16.94 41.47
N GLU A 400 14.54 -17.59 42.41
CA GLU A 400 13.89 -18.12 43.62
C GLU A 400 13.02 -17.01 44.23
N PRO A 401 11.74 -17.28 44.54
CA PRO A 401 10.91 -16.28 45.21
C PRO A 401 11.59 -15.88 46.51
N LEU A 402 11.86 -14.58 46.69
CA LEU A 402 12.23 -14.05 48.00
C LEU A 402 11.04 -14.27 48.95
N VAL A 403 11.07 -15.39 49.67
CA VAL A 403 10.02 -15.78 50.61
C VAL A 403 10.06 -14.83 51.80
N ALA A 404 9.22 -13.79 51.74
CA ALA A 404 8.86 -13.01 52.91
C ALA A 404 8.07 -13.91 53.87
N GLN A 405 8.75 -14.47 54.88
CA GLN A 405 8.09 -15.17 55.97
C GLN A 405 7.43 -14.17 56.92
N ALA A 406 6.12 -14.32 57.10
CA ALA A 406 5.40 -13.85 58.27
C ALA A 406 4.86 -15.06 59.03
N ASP A 407 5.04 -15.08 60.35
CA ASP A 407 4.87 -16.24 61.23
C ASP A 407 3.46 -16.86 61.27
N LEU A 408 3.34 -18.12 61.71
CA LEU A 408 2.82 -18.46 63.07
C LEU A 408 2.64 -19.98 63.30
N LEU A 409 3.36 -20.48 64.33
CA LEU A 409 2.95 -21.45 65.37
C LEU A 409 2.75 -22.97 65.11
N ALA A 410 3.14 -23.70 66.17
CA ALA A 410 2.62 -24.98 66.70
C ALA A 410 3.41 -26.30 66.45
N GLU A 411 4.22 -26.63 67.46
CA GLU A 411 4.28 -27.91 68.21
C GLU A 411 4.65 -29.26 67.55
N GLU A 412 5.69 -29.88 68.15
CA GLU A 412 5.87 -31.33 68.42
C GLU A 412 6.02 -32.31 67.23
N SER A 413 6.92 -33.31 67.24
CA SER A 413 7.95 -33.74 68.20
C SER A 413 8.99 -34.69 67.54
N ARG A 414 10.14 -34.90 68.20
CA ARG A 414 10.99 -36.13 68.33
C ARG A 414 10.96 -37.23 67.24
N GLU A 415 11.99 -38.00 66.92
CA GLU A 415 13.44 -38.19 67.24
C GLU A 415 13.94 -39.17 66.12
N ASP A 416 15.21 -39.39 65.76
CA ASP A 416 16.52 -39.21 66.41
C ASP A 416 17.63 -38.93 65.34
N THR A 417 18.88 -38.91 65.79
CA THR A 417 20.20 -38.67 65.19
C THR A 417 20.90 -39.98 64.73
N PRO A 418 22.22 -40.05 64.36
CA PRO A 418 23.20 -39.02 63.95
C PRO A 418 24.14 -39.37 62.76
N THR A 419 24.65 -38.34 62.07
CA THR A 419 26.13 -38.28 61.85
C THR A 419 26.65 -36.85 61.96
N THR A 420 27.57 -36.67 62.91
CA THR A 420 28.32 -35.45 63.22
C THR A 420 29.33 -35.04 62.14
N THR A 421 29.44 -33.74 61.84
CA THR A 421 30.73 -33.02 62.02
C THR A 421 30.47 -31.53 62.34
N GLU A 422 31.03 -31.02 63.45
CA GLU A 422 31.13 -29.58 63.72
C GLU A 422 32.32 -28.95 62.98
N LEU A 423 32.23 -27.66 62.65
CA LEU A 423 33.33 -26.66 62.58
C LEU A 423 32.65 -25.28 62.39
N LEU A 424 32.43 -24.53 63.48
CA LEU A 424 33.19 -23.32 63.88
C LEU A 424 33.13 -22.12 62.89
N SER A 425 33.02 -20.89 63.42
CA SER A 425 33.45 -19.67 62.68
C SER A 425 34.99 -19.70 62.52
N PRO A 426 35.67 -18.71 61.90
CA PRO A 426 37.05 -18.89 61.42
C PRO A 426 38.06 -19.54 62.39
N GLU A 427 37.92 -19.33 63.70
CA GLU A 427 38.42 -20.25 64.75
C GLU A 427 37.38 -20.61 65.85
N GLY A 428 36.15 -20.09 65.81
CA GLY A 428 35.04 -20.62 66.62
C GLY A 428 33.97 -19.67 67.14
N LYS A 429 32.70 -20.06 66.90
CA LYS A 429 31.45 -19.65 67.59
C LYS A 429 31.12 -18.15 67.49
N LYS A 430 30.30 -17.70 66.52
CA LYS A 430 28.82 -17.88 66.35
C LYS A 430 28.00 -17.12 67.41
N TYR A 431 27.29 -16.07 66.97
CA TYR A 431 26.37 -15.27 67.78
C TYR A 431 25.03 -15.09 67.04
N VAL A 432 23.94 -14.86 67.78
CA VAL A 432 22.54 -14.91 67.31
C VAL A 432 21.93 -13.51 67.19
N PRO A 433 21.13 -13.22 66.15
CA PRO A 433 20.16 -12.13 66.13
C PRO A 433 18.69 -12.58 65.85
N LEU A 434 17.75 -11.77 66.33
CA LEU A 434 16.29 -11.74 66.09
C LEU A 434 15.82 -10.29 66.36
N ASN A 435 14.72 -9.74 65.82
CA ASN A 435 14.05 -9.82 64.52
C ASN A 435 12.93 -8.74 64.51
N LEU A 436 12.61 -8.11 63.38
CA LEU A 436 11.35 -7.33 63.17
C LEU A 436 10.95 -7.35 61.67
N PRO A 437 9.65 -7.23 61.28
CA PRO A 437 9.12 -7.67 59.97
C PRO A 437 8.67 -6.56 58.96
N ASP A 438 8.30 -6.99 57.74
CA ASP A 438 8.12 -6.19 56.50
C ASP A 438 6.65 -5.91 56.02
N PRO A 439 6.43 -5.05 54.98
CA PRO A 439 5.10 -4.64 54.46
C PRO A 439 4.69 -5.17 53.04
N ILE A 440 3.55 -4.66 52.51
CA ILE A 440 2.62 -5.30 51.54
C ILE A 440 2.79 -4.85 50.05
N VAL A 441 2.33 -5.68 49.08
CA VAL A 441 2.40 -5.50 47.60
C VAL A 441 1.00 -5.49 46.92
N LEU A 442 0.87 -4.88 45.72
CA LEU A 442 -0.33 -4.86 44.85
C LEU A 442 -0.02 -5.26 43.39
N THR A 443 -1.04 -5.73 42.62
CA THR A 443 -0.89 -6.31 41.25
C THR A 443 -1.93 -5.79 40.22
N PRO A 444 -1.69 -5.92 38.88
CA PRO A 444 -2.47 -5.23 37.81
C PRO A 444 -3.59 -6.06 37.13
N ASN A 445 -4.41 -5.42 36.28
CA ASN A 445 -5.63 -5.98 35.66
C ASN A 445 -5.77 -5.72 34.13
N ARG A 446 -6.78 -6.33 33.47
CA ARG A 446 -6.83 -6.61 32.01
C ARG A 446 -8.08 -6.05 31.26
N ALA A 447 -7.86 -5.49 30.06
CA ALA A 447 -8.74 -5.29 28.85
C ALA A 447 -10.21 -4.74 28.93
N PRO A 448 -10.69 -3.95 27.94
CA PRO A 448 -12.07 -3.39 27.88
C PRO A 448 -13.01 -3.99 26.80
N SER A 449 -14.31 -3.67 26.87
CA SER A 449 -15.35 -3.95 25.84
C SER A 449 -16.50 -2.91 25.83
N GLU A 450 -16.92 -2.49 24.62
CA GLU A 450 -18.23 -1.93 24.18
C GLU A 450 -19.15 -1.11 25.13
N ASN A 451 -19.46 0.16 24.80
CA ASN A 451 -20.76 0.57 24.17
C ASN A 451 -21.04 2.10 24.11
N HIS A 452 -21.72 2.52 23.02
CA HIS A 452 -22.65 3.66 22.81
C HIS A 452 -22.33 5.15 23.17
N ASP A 453 -22.19 5.96 22.11
CA ASP A 453 -23.13 7.04 21.68
C ASP A 453 -23.21 8.41 22.41
N SER A 454 -22.81 9.51 21.75
CA SER A 454 -23.70 10.64 21.31
C SER A 454 -23.01 11.98 20.91
N THR A 455 -23.47 12.55 19.77
CA THR A 455 -23.59 13.99 19.40
C THR A 455 -22.42 15.03 19.49
N VAL A 456 -21.80 15.32 18.32
CA VAL A 456 -21.72 16.61 17.55
C VAL A 456 -22.20 17.93 18.23
N PRO A 457 -21.66 19.18 17.97
CA PRO A 457 -20.49 19.63 17.18
C PRO A 457 -19.51 20.64 17.87
N GLY A 458 -18.31 20.82 17.29
CA GLY A 458 -17.89 22.16 16.82
C GLY A 458 -16.89 23.01 17.61
N THR A 459 -15.95 23.59 16.84
CA THR A 459 -15.02 24.71 17.15
C THR A 459 -13.82 24.46 18.05
N ALA A 460 -12.67 25.01 17.62
CA ALA A 460 -11.36 24.84 18.24
C ALA A 460 -10.86 26.16 18.84
N ALA A 461 -10.16 26.08 19.97
CA ALA A 461 -9.28 27.13 20.48
C ALA A 461 -8.06 26.48 21.17
N LYS A 462 -6.93 27.17 21.12
CA LYS A 462 -5.59 26.60 21.35
C LYS A 462 -5.11 26.63 22.80
N ASP A 463 -4.11 25.77 23.05
CA ASP A 463 -3.00 25.90 23.99
C ASP A 463 -3.29 25.98 25.51
N LYS A 464 -3.18 24.80 26.15
CA LYS A 464 -2.41 24.58 27.40
C LYS A 464 -2.20 23.08 27.60
N ILE A 465 -0.94 22.63 27.58
CA ILE A 465 -0.60 21.26 28.00
C ILE A 465 -0.79 21.20 29.52
N ARG A 466 -1.72 20.33 29.94
CA ARG A 466 -1.98 19.92 31.33
C ARG A 466 -1.74 18.41 31.38
N ASP A 467 -1.48 17.84 32.55
CA ASP A 467 -1.35 16.39 32.67
C ASP A 467 -2.73 15.69 32.62
N TRP A 468 -2.73 14.36 32.70
CA TRP A 468 -3.96 13.55 32.63
C TRP A 468 -4.95 13.78 33.79
N ASN A 469 -4.55 14.50 34.85
CA ASN A 469 -5.41 14.89 35.97
C ASN A 469 -5.73 16.40 35.98
N ASP A 470 -5.35 17.12 34.92
CA ASP A 470 -5.66 18.52 34.69
C ASP A 470 -4.89 19.52 35.61
N ASP A 471 -3.82 19.09 36.27
CA ASP A 471 -3.01 19.93 37.17
C ASP A 471 -2.03 20.88 36.42
N PRO A 472 -1.66 22.06 36.98
CA PRO A 472 -0.72 22.99 36.35
C PRO A 472 0.75 22.71 36.73
N LEU A 473 1.62 22.57 35.73
CA LEU A 473 3.06 22.44 35.94
C LEU A 473 3.71 23.81 36.27
N GLU A 474 4.23 23.98 37.48
CA GLU A 474 5.03 25.16 37.86
C GLU A 474 6.45 25.14 37.26
N LYS A 475 6.95 26.33 36.88
CA LYS A 475 8.33 26.56 36.41
C LYS A 475 9.15 27.27 37.49
N ARG A 476 10.46 26.96 37.51
CA ARG A 476 11.66 27.70 38.01
C ARG A 476 12.50 26.80 38.94
N GLN A 477 13.83 26.94 39.07
CA GLN A 477 14.85 27.77 38.40
C GLN A 477 16.23 27.15 38.69
N LEU A 478 17.23 27.37 37.82
CA LEU A 478 18.49 28.06 38.16
C LEU A 478 19.55 27.88 37.06
N ASP A 479 19.92 28.99 36.43
CA ASP A 479 21.19 29.14 35.72
C ASP A 479 22.32 29.37 36.73
N ILE A 480 23.49 28.74 36.55
CA ILE A 480 24.79 29.25 37.03
C ILE A 480 25.85 28.90 35.96
N ASP A 481 26.62 29.91 35.55
CA ASP A 481 27.72 29.81 34.60
C ASP A 481 29.10 29.85 35.29
N LEU A 482 30.04 29.06 34.73
CA LEU A 482 31.50 29.29 34.61
C LEU A 482 32.50 29.21 35.79
N ASP A 483 33.69 28.74 35.40
CA ASP A 483 35.07 28.91 35.89
C ASP A 483 35.74 28.01 36.98
N GLU A 484 36.70 27.21 36.47
CA GLU A 484 37.96 26.63 37.00
C GLU A 484 38.05 25.67 38.22
N PRO A 485 39.07 24.77 38.25
CA PRO A 485 39.09 23.58 39.11
C PRO A 485 40.07 23.63 40.30
N PRO A 486 39.85 22.81 41.35
CA PRO A 486 40.87 22.45 42.32
C PRO A 486 41.35 20.99 42.18
N THR A 487 42.67 20.80 42.16
CA THR A 487 43.34 19.51 42.23
C THR A 487 43.56 19.06 43.67
N ILE A 488 43.20 17.82 44.02
CA ILE A 488 43.69 17.12 45.22
C ILE A 488 44.04 15.67 44.85
N ALA A 489 45.23 15.24 45.25
CA ALA A 489 45.80 13.90 44.99
C ALA A 489 45.44 12.90 46.12
N PRO A 490 45.79 11.61 46.03
CA PRO A 490 44.98 10.54 46.62
C PRO A 490 45.30 10.22 48.08
N ASP A 491 44.32 9.65 48.78
CA ASP A 491 44.52 8.86 50.00
C ASP A 491 43.65 7.60 49.99
N ALA A 492 44.16 6.49 50.53
CA ALA A 492 43.60 5.15 50.31
C ALA A 492 43.24 4.42 51.61
N ALA A 493 41.95 4.06 51.80
CA ALA A 493 41.53 3.10 52.83
C ALA A 493 40.16 2.41 52.55
N LYS A 494 40.22 1.32 51.77
CA LYS A 494 39.43 0.07 51.83
C LYS A 494 37.99 0.00 52.44
N THR A 495 37.12 -0.66 51.65
CA THR A 495 35.98 -1.55 52.02
C THR A 495 34.69 -0.94 52.61
N SER A 496 33.48 -1.44 52.31
CA SER A 496 33.06 -2.66 51.58
C SER A 496 31.89 -2.44 50.61
N SER A 497 31.70 -3.39 49.69
CA SER A 497 30.74 -3.35 48.57
C SER A 497 29.29 -3.66 48.93
N ALA A 498 28.36 -2.93 48.31
CA ALA A 498 27.17 -3.49 47.67
C ALA A 498 26.82 -2.62 46.45
N LYS A 499 27.39 -2.94 45.28
CA LYS A 499 26.85 -2.40 44.03
C LYS A 499 25.50 -3.08 43.80
N ALA A 500 24.41 -2.31 43.77
CA ALA A 500 23.17 -2.80 43.17
C ALA A 500 23.52 -3.26 41.76
N ALA A 501 23.19 -4.51 41.43
CA ALA A 501 23.39 -5.02 40.09
C ALA A 501 22.44 -4.25 39.16
N VAL A 502 23.01 -3.38 38.33
CA VAL A 502 22.30 -2.87 37.15
C VAL A 502 21.88 -4.12 36.37
N PRO A 503 20.60 -4.30 36.01
CA PRO A 503 20.19 -5.43 35.20
C PRO A 503 21.03 -5.44 33.93
N THR A 504 21.83 -6.49 33.74
CA THR A 504 22.51 -6.72 32.47
C THR A 504 21.44 -6.77 31.39
N PRO A 505 21.54 -5.96 30.30
CA PRO A 505 20.62 -6.06 29.19
C PRO A 505 20.53 -7.53 28.72
N PRO A 506 19.36 -8.01 28.28
CA PRO A 506 19.21 -9.38 27.80
C PRO A 506 20.28 -9.66 26.74
N GLU A 507 21.10 -10.68 26.99
CA GLU A 507 22.23 -11.01 26.13
C GLU A 507 21.69 -11.50 24.78
N CYS A 508 22.02 -10.78 23.71
CA CYS A 508 21.47 -11.05 22.40
C CYS A 508 21.89 -12.43 21.88
N VAL A 509 20.94 -13.37 21.78
CA VAL A 509 21.18 -14.67 21.14
C VAL A 509 21.18 -14.46 19.63
N ALA A 510 22.25 -14.84 18.95
CA ALA A 510 22.35 -14.73 17.50
C ALA A 510 21.28 -15.61 16.81
N GLN A 511 20.60 -15.03 15.82
CA GLN A 511 19.65 -15.72 14.95
C GLN A 511 19.82 -15.23 13.50
N GLY A 512 19.34 -16.02 12.53
CA GLY A 512 19.17 -15.58 11.14
C GLY A 512 17.90 -14.73 10.95
N PHE A 513 17.41 -14.64 9.72
CA PHE A 513 16.10 -14.05 9.46
C PHE A 513 14.98 -14.91 10.04
N VAL A 514 13.98 -14.24 10.62
CA VAL A 514 12.76 -14.85 11.16
C VAL A 514 11.53 -13.99 10.86
N SER A 515 10.35 -14.55 11.12
CA SER A 515 9.09 -13.81 11.11
C SER A 515 9.14 -12.58 12.03
N THR A 516 8.57 -11.45 11.59
CA THR A 516 8.50 -10.23 12.43
C THR A 516 7.61 -10.37 13.66
N SER A 517 6.74 -11.39 13.71
CA SER A 517 5.80 -11.63 14.80
C SER A 517 5.29 -13.06 14.77
N ASP A 518 5.48 -13.81 15.86
CA ASP A 518 4.91 -15.15 16.07
C ASP A 518 3.36 -15.19 15.97
N TYR A 519 2.72 -14.02 16.04
CA TYR A 519 1.26 -13.86 16.02
C TYR A 519 0.80 -13.06 14.80
N GLY A 520 -0.43 -13.32 14.33
CA GLY A 520 -1.08 -12.53 13.28
C GLY A 520 -1.04 -13.20 11.91
N ARG A 521 -0.91 -12.39 10.86
CA ARG A 521 -0.81 -12.84 9.46
C ARG A 521 0.48 -12.29 8.85
N GLU A 522 1.02 -13.04 7.90
CA GLU A 522 2.08 -12.60 7.00
C GLU A 522 1.54 -12.52 5.58
N GLU A 523 2.01 -11.52 4.83
CA GLU A 523 1.67 -11.32 3.43
C GLU A 523 2.81 -11.84 2.56
N PHE A 524 2.47 -12.61 1.53
CA PHE A 524 3.37 -13.12 0.50
C PHE A 524 2.83 -12.69 -0.85
N THR A 525 3.65 -12.03 -1.68
CA THR A 525 3.21 -11.52 -2.98
C THR A 525 4.40 -11.40 -3.95
N LEU A 526 4.14 -11.02 -5.19
CA LEU A 526 5.11 -10.46 -6.12
C LEU A 526 4.91 -8.94 -6.31
N GLY A 527 4.00 -8.30 -5.58
CA GLY A 527 3.88 -6.84 -5.60
C GLY A 527 4.94 -6.11 -4.75
N GLY A 528 4.68 -4.82 -4.56
CA GLY A 528 5.43 -3.90 -3.70
C GLY A 528 5.89 -4.53 -2.38
N MET A 529 7.08 -4.13 -1.92
CA MET A 529 7.77 -4.65 -0.73
C MET A 529 8.45 -6.03 -0.93
N SER A 530 8.32 -6.67 -2.10
CA SER A 530 8.89 -8.01 -2.33
C SER A 530 9.34 -8.31 -3.76
N ASP A 531 8.60 -7.83 -4.77
CA ASP A 531 8.93 -7.77 -6.20
C ASP A 531 10.41 -8.02 -6.59
N SER A 532 11.24 -7.01 -6.40
CA SER A 532 12.61 -6.87 -6.90
C SER A 532 13.59 -7.85 -6.25
N THR A 533 13.26 -8.43 -5.08
CA THR A 533 14.05 -9.52 -4.50
C THR A 533 13.96 -10.78 -5.36
N TYR A 534 12.76 -11.12 -5.85
CA TYR A 534 12.56 -12.27 -6.75
C TYR A 534 13.18 -12.02 -8.14
N GLU A 535 13.07 -10.79 -8.61
CA GLU A 535 13.70 -10.29 -9.83
C GLU A 535 15.22 -10.52 -9.82
N TYR A 536 15.88 -10.11 -8.73
CA TYR A 536 17.33 -10.15 -8.59
C TYR A 536 17.88 -11.57 -8.53
N LEU A 537 17.10 -12.58 -8.15
CA LEU A 537 17.53 -13.98 -8.21
C LEU A 537 17.94 -14.39 -9.65
N THR A 538 17.19 -13.99 -10.66
CA THR A 538 17.56 -14.28 -12.07
C THR A 538 18.70 -13.38 -12.54
N LYS A 539 18.62 -12.08 -12.23
CA LYS A 539 19.54 -11.05 -12.73
C LYS A 539 20.95 -11.20 -12.13
N GLU A 540 21.06 -11.46 -10.83
CA GLU A 540 22.32 -11.70 -10.11
C GLU A 540 23.00 -13.01 -10.56
N TYR A 541 22.24 -14.08 -10.85
CA TYR A 541 22.81 -15.30 -11.43
C TYR A 541 23.47 -15.05 -12.79
N LEU A 542 22.87 -14.19 -13.63
CA LEU A 542 23.49 -13.74 -14.89
C LEU A 542 24.74 -12.88 -14.66
N LEU A 543 24.66 -11.93 -13.73
CA LEU A 543 25.75 -11.00 -13.41
C LEU A 543 26.97 -11.70 -12.81
N LEU A 544 26.76 -12.78 -12.04
CA LEU A 544 27.79 -13.66 -11.49
C LEU A 544 28.23 -14.77 -12.46
N GLY A 545 27.83 -14.73 -13.73
CA GLY A 545 28.26 -15.71 -14.73
C GLY A 545 27.81 -17.15 -14.43
N GLY A 546 26.71 -17.29 -13.66
CA GLY A 546 26.19 -18.55 -13.15
C GLY A 546 27.03 -19.18 -12.03
N HIS A 547 28.03 -18.51 -11.45
CA HIS A 547 28.92 -19.15 -10.48
C HIS A 547 28.26 -19.58 -9.17
N VAL A 548 27.16 -18.94 -8.77
CA VAL A 548 26.53 -19.10 -7.45
C VAL A 548 25.12 -19.70 -7.62
N GLU A 549 25.00 -21.01 -7.35
CA GLU A 549 23.79 -21.79 -7.67
C GLU A 549 22.57 -21.46 -6.79
N LYS A 550 22.79 -20.88 -5.59
CA LYS A 550 21.69 -20.55 -4.66
C LYS A 550 20.65 -19.62 -5.27
N TYR A 551 21.06 -18.66 -6.09
CA TYR A 551 20.14 -17.75 -6.78
C TYR A 551 19.15 -18.49 -7.68
N ARG A 552 19.64 -19.49 -8.44
CA ARG A 552 18.78 -20.40 -9.21
C ARG A 552 17.87 -21.20 -8.29
N THR A 553 18.44 -21.84 -7.27
CA THR A 553 17.71 -22.76 -6.39
C THR A 553 16.58 -22.04 -5.65
N MET A 554 16.85 -20.85 -5.13
CA MET A 554 15.86 -19.98 -4.50
C MET A 554 14.78 -19.53 -5.49
N TYR A 555 15.14 -19.19 -6.73
CA TYR A 555 14.18 -18.80 -7.77
C TYR A 555 13.25 -19.96 -8.14
N GLU A 556 13.79 -21.14 -8.43
CA GLU A 556 13.01 -22.32 -8.81
C GLU A 556 12.01 -22.70 -7.70
N GLN A 557 12.45 -22.72 -6.43
CA GLN A 557 11.57 -22.94 -5.28
C GLN A 557 10.49 -21.85 -5.16
N SER A 558 10.86 -20.58 -5.27
CA SER A 558 9.91 -19.46 -5.21
C SER A 558 8.84 -19.57 -6.30
N MET A 559 9.25 -19.80 -7.55
CA MET A 559 8.32 -19.81 -8.68
C MET A 559 7.35 -20.99 -8.64
N ASP A 560 7.76 -22.15 -8.10
CA ASP A 560 6.84 -23.28 -7.95
C ASP A 560 5.75 -22.98 -6.91
N VAL A 561 6.09 -22.32 -5.80
CA VAL A 561 5.13 -21.86 -4.78
C VAL A 561 4.24 -20.72 -5.27
N VAL A 562 4.81 -19.74 -5.99
CA VAL A 562 4.07 -18.65 -6.65
C VAL A 562 2.99 -19.22 -7.58
N LYS A 563 3.34 -20.20 -8.43
CA LYS A 563 2.41 -20.84 -9.37
C LYS A 563 1.28 -21.61 -8.68
N GLU A 564 1.50 -22.13 -7.48
CA GLU A 564 0.48 -22.85 -6.72
C GLU A 564 -0.48 -21.91 -5.98
N HIS A 565 0.03 -20.81 -5.39
CA HIS A 565 -0.74 -20.02 -4.42
C HIS A 565 -1.02 -18.57 -4.80
N LEU A 566 -0.24 -17.94 -5.68
CA LEU A 566 -0.42 -16.53 -6.07
C LEU A 566 -0.99 -16.36 -7.47
N ILE A 567 -0.65 -17.24 -8.41
CA ILE A 567 -1.11 -17.13 -9.80
C ILE A 567 -2.58 -17.57 -9.90
N PHE A 568 -3.43 -16.72 -10.46
CA PHE A 568 -4.83 -17.03 -10.70
C PHE A 568 -5.33 -16.48 -12.04
N ARG A 569 -6.46 -17.02 -12.51
CA ARG A 569 -7.16 -16.53 -13.71
C ARG A 569 -8.31 -15.59 -13.33
N PRO A 570 -8.40 -14.37 -13.89
CA PRO A 570 -9.55 -13.49 -13.72
C PRO A 570 -10.76 -13.96 -14.52
N MET A 571 -11.96 -13.76 -13.99
CA MET A 571 -13.22 -14.04 -14.68
C MET A 571 -13.64 -12.83 -15.50
N LEU A 572 -13.31 -12.85 -16.79
CA LEU A 572 -13.51 -11.74 -17.72
C LEU A 572 -14.63 -11.99 -18.74
N PRO A 573 -15.34 -10.94 -19.20
CA PRO A 573 -16.52 -11.06 -20.05
C PRO A 573 -16.24 -11.66 -21.44
N HIS A 574 -15.02 -11.50 -21.96
CA HIS A 574 -14.63 -12.04 -23.28
C HIS A 574 -13.90 -13.39 -23.19
N GLY A 575 -13.69 -13.90 -21.97
CA GLY A 575 -13.02 -15.20 -21.74
C GLY A 575 -11.51 -15.18 -21.97
N ASP A 576 -10.89 -14.01 -21.91
CA ASP A 576 -9.47 -13.78 -22.21
C ASP A 576 -8.55 -14.76 -21.44
N ASP A 577 -7.50 -15.24 -22.10
CA ASP A 577 -6.59 -16.27 -21.58
C ASP A 577 -5.37 -15.67 -20.89
N ILE A 578 -5.62 -14.75 -19.95
CA ILE A 578 -4.62 -14.03 -19.16
C ILE A 578 -4.49 -14.61 -17.74
N LEU A 579 -3.45 -14.19 -17.01
CA LEU A 579 -3.22 -14.52 -15.60
C LEU A 579 -2.84 -13.26 -14.82
N PHE A 580 -3.06 -13.29 -13.50
CA PHE A 580 -2.57 -12.30 -12.55
C PHE A 580 -1.87 -12.98 -11.38
N SER A 581 -1.10 -12.22 -10.59
CA SER A 581 -0.43 -12.67 -9.36
C SER A 581 -0.94 -11.84 -8.17
N GLY A 582 -1.54 -12.50 -7.18
CA GLY A 582 -2.19 -11.84 -6.05
C GLY A 582 -1.32 -11.66 -4.81
N LYS A 583 -1.99 -11.44 -3.66
CA LYS A 583 -1.39 -11.38 -2.32
C LYS A 583 -1.95 -12.50 -1.45
N LEU A 584 -1.11 -13.38 -0.92
CA LEU A 584 -1.53 -14.44 0.01
C LEU A 584 -1.28 -14.02 1.46
N ASN A 585 -2.36 -13.93 2.23
CA ASN A 585 -2.34 -13.69 3.66
C ASN A 585 -2.33 -15.02 4.44
N VAL A 586 -1.17 -15.39 4.99
CA VAL A 586 -0.95 -16.64 5.72
C VAL A 586 -1.03 -16.42 7.24
N PRO A 587 -1.94 -17.09 7.97
CA PRO A 587 -2.04 -16.96 9.42
C PRO A 587 -0.90 -17.66 10.17
N SER A 588 -0.61 -17.20 11.39
CA SER A 588 0.40 -17.81 12.27
C SER A 588 0.09 -19.24 12.70
N ASN A 589 -1.20 -19.61 12.77
CA ASN A 589 -1.65 -20.99 12.90
C ASN A 589 -2.14 -21.45 11.53
N VAL A 590 -1.27 -22.14 10.78
CA VAL A 590 -1.67 -22.77 9.52
C VAL A 590 -2.60 -23.94 9.83
N ASP A 591 -3.80 -23.93 9.24
CA ASP A 591 -4.73 -25.05 9.28
C ASP A 591 -4.33 -26.04 8.17
N ASP A 592 -4.24 -27.33 8.49
CA ASP A 592 -3.88 -28.41 7.54
C ASP A 592 -4.76 -28.42 6.27
N THR A 593 -5.91 -27.73 6.28
CA THR A 593 -6.87 -27.65 5.16
C THR A 593 -6.77 -26.39 4.30
N LYS A 594 -6.12 -25.30 4.75
CA LYS A 594 -5.99 -24.05 3.98
C LYS A 594 -4.78 -23.23 4.38
N VAL A 595 -3.83 -23.06 3.45
CA VAL A 595 -2.57 -22.33 3.66
C VAL A 595 -2.77 -20.85 3.98
N GLY A 596 -3.67 -20.15 3.26
CA GLY A 596 -3.91 -18.72 3.47
C GLY A 596 -5.11 -18.18 2.70
N ASP A 597 -5.37 -16.89 2.83
CA ASP A 597 -6.38 -16.16 2.06
C ASP A 597 -5.72 -15.40 0.90
N LEU A 598 -6.02 -15.79 -0.34
CA LEU A 598 -5.58 -15.07 -1.54
C LEU A 598 -6.48 -13.87 -1.79
N GLU A 599 -5.91 -12.68 -1.81
CA GLU A 599 -6.51 -11.46 -2.31
C GLU A 599 -6.23 -11.34 -3.81
N HIS A 600 -7.28 -11.19 -4.61
CA HIS A 600 -7.21 -11.12 -6.07
C HIS A 600 -6.86 -9.72 -6.58
N GLU A 601 -5.99 -9.02 -5.85
CA GLU A 601 -5.45 -7.72 -6.26
C GLU A 601 -4.38 -7.95 -7.34
N ASN A 602 -4.37 -7.12 -8.38
CA ASN A 602 -3.25 -6.97 -9.28
C ASN A 602 -2.78 -5.51 -9.21
N ALA A 603 -1.50 -5.31 -8.90
CA ALA A 603 -0.88 -4.00 -8.79
C ALA A 603 0.02 -3.71 -10.01
N HIS A 604 0.25 -2.44 -10.32
CA HIS A 604 1.15 -2.03 -11.39
C HIS A 604 2.58 -2.55 -11.16
N LEU A 605 3.08 -2.44 -9.93
CA LEU A 605 4.35 -3.02 -9.48
C LEU A 605 4.48 -4.52 -9.82
N THR A 606 3.40 -5.30 -9.71
CA THR A 606 3.43 -6.75 -10.00
C THR A 606 3.68 -7.06 -11.49
N CYS A 607 3.52 -6.09 -12.40
CA CYS A 607 3.63 -6.33 -13.83
C CYS A 607 5.03 -6.70 -14.33
N PHE A 608 6.10 -6.42 -13.59
CA PHE A 608 7.48 -6.88 -13.90
C PHE A 608 7.58 -8.41 -13.98
N ALA A 609 6.66 -9.12 -13.30
CA ALA A 609 6.70 -10.58 -13.15
C ALA A 609 6.63 -11.30 -14.50
N GLY A 610 6.00 -10.71 -15.52
CA GLY A 610 6.02 -11.24 -16.89
C GLY A 610 7.45 -11.38 -17.44
N GLY A 611 8.24 -10.30 -17.38
CA GLY A 611 9.64 -10.28 -17.78
C GLY A 611 10.51 -11.23 -16.96
N MET A 612 10.34 -11.22 -15.63
CA MET A 612 11.03 -12.13 -14.71
C MET A 612 10.77 -13.61 -15.06
N PHE A 613 9.50 -14.03 -15.16
CA PHE A 613 9.13 -15.41 -15.52
C PHE A 613 9.70 -15.81 -16.88
N GLY A 614 9.64 -14.92 -17.89
CA GLY A 614 10.18 -15.19 -19.22
C GLY A 614 11.70 -15.38 -19.21
N MET A 615 12.42 -14.58 -18.42
CA MET A 615 13.87 -14.68 -18.28
C MET A 615 14.25 -15.99 -17.58
N GLY A 616 13.62 -16.30 -16.44
CA GLY A 616 13.84 -17.55 -15.71
C GLY A 616 13.50 -18.80 -16.52
N ALA A 617 12.41 -18.76 -17.31
CA ALA A 617 12.02 -19.84 -18.21
C ALA A 617 13.10 -20.19 -19.23
N LYS A 618 13.75 -19.17 -19.81
CA LYS A 618 14.89 -19.36 -20.73
C LYS A 618 16.17 -19.78 -20.00
N LEU A 619 16.44 -19.19 -18.84
CA LEU A 619 17.69 -19.34 -18.12
C LEU A 619 17.84 -20.70 -17.43
N PHE A 620 16.73 -21.26 -16.94
CA PHE A 620 16.72 -22.49 -16.13
C PHE A 620 16.01 -23.69 -16.81
N ASP A 621 15.68 -23.58 -18.10
CA ASP A 621 15.03 -24.62 -18.92
C ASP A 621 13.64 -25.03 -18.38
N ARG A 622 12.78 -24.04 -18.16
CA ARG A 622 11.42 -24.18 -17.60
C ARG A 622 10.38 -23.68 -18.62
N PRO A 623 10.11 -24.45 -19.71
CA PRO A 623 9.34 -23.97 -20.86
C PRO A 623 7.88 -23.63 -20.54
N GLU A 624 7.27 -24.28 -19.54
CA GLU A 624 5.92 -23.97 -19.06
C GLU A 624 5.81 -22.59 -18.41
N ASP A 625 6.87 -22.11 -17.75
CA ASP A 625 6.90 -20.80 -17.12
C ASP A 625 6.91 -19.66 -18.18
N LEU A 626 7.31 -19.95 -19.43
CA LEU A 626 7.24 -18.99 -20.55
C LEU A 626 5.79 -18.73 -21.01
N GLU A 627 4.89 -19.71 -20.92
CA GLU A 627 3.48 -19.46 -21.21
C GLU A 627 2.81 -18.67 -20.08
N ILE A 628 3.25 -18.87 -18.83
CA ILE A 628 2.81 -18.04 -17.69
C ILE A 628 3.31 -16.59 -17.86
N ALA A 629 4.58 -16.41 -18.25
CA ALA A 629 5.18 -15.10 -18.54
C ALA A 629 4.36 -14.28 -19.55
N LYS A 630 3.98 -14.91 -20.68
CA LYS A 630 3.11 -14.28 -21.69
C LYS A 630 1.77 -13.87 -21.12
N LYS A 631 1.11 -14.76 -20.35
CA LYS A 631 -0.23 -14.51 -19.81
C LYS A 631 -0.28 -13.46 -18.70
N LEU A 632 0.79 -13.35 -17.90
CA LEU A 632 0.98 -12.25 -16.96
C LEU A 632 1.19 -10.92 -17.70
N THR A 633 2.06 -10.91 -18.72
CA THR A 633 2.30 -9.72 -19.54
C THR A 633 1.03 -9.26 -20.27
N GLU A 634 0.31 -10.19 -20.90
CA GLU A 634 -0.97 -9.91 -21.57
C GLU A 634 -2.03 -9.44 -20.58
N GLY A 635 -2.02 -9.93 -19.34
CA GLY A 635 -2.87 -9.42 -18.26
C GLY A 635 -2.58 -7.95 -17.94
N CYS A 636 -1.32 -7.54 -17.93
CA CYS A 636 -0.95 -6.13 -17.76
C CYS A 636 -1.32 -5.27 -18.97
N VAL A 637 -1.17 -5.78 -20.21
CA VAL A 637 -1.67 -5.10 -21.43
C VAL A 637 -3.19 -4.92 -21.37
N TRP A 638 -3.94 -5.97 -21.01
CA TRP A 638 -5.38 -5.90 -20.78
C TRP A 638 -5.76 -4.89 -19.69
N SER A 639 -4.94 -4.77 -18.65
CA SER A 639 -5.16 -3.81 -17.55
C SER A 639 -5.01 -2.35 -17.98
N TYR A 640 -4.21 -2.07 -19.02
CA TYR A 640 -4.21 -0.77 -19.70
C TYR A 640 -5.46 -0.59 -20.54
N ASP A 641 -5.83 -1.61 -21.33
CA ASP A 641 -6.93 -1.55 -22.30
C ASP A 641 -8.34 -1.50 -21.67
N MET A 642 -8.49 -1.84 -20.39
CA MET A 642 -9.79 -1.82 -19.68
C MET A 642 -10.23 -0.43 -19.19
N THR A 643 -9.36 0.60 -19.19
CA THR A 643 -9.65 1.91 -18.58
C THR A 643 -10.00 2.99 -19.61
N ALA A 644 -10.61 4.08 -19.14
CA ALA A 644 -11.06 5.17 -20.01
C ALA A 644 -9.89 5.97 -20.63
N SER A 645 -8.73 6.00 -19.96
CA SER A 645 -7.51 6.64 -20.47
C SER A 645 -6.56 5.67 -21.20
N GLY A 646 -6.87 4.37 -21.28
CA GLY A 646 -5.95 3.37 -21.85
C GLY A 646 -4.67 3.17 -21.02
N ILE A 647 -4.74 3.38 -19.69
CA ILE A 647 -3.63 3.27 -18.73
C ILE A 647 -4.10 2.46 -17.51
N MET A 648 -3.30 1.51 -17.01
CA MET A 648 -3.73 0.74 -15.83
C MET A 648 -3.62 1.54 -14.53
N PRO A 649 -4.49 1.29 -13.54
CA PRO A 649 -4.38 1.91 -12.21
C PRO A 649 -3.22 1.29 -11.40
N GLU A 650 -2.68 2.02 -10.42
CA GLU A 650 -1.67 1.49 -9.48
C GLU A 650 -2.10 0.17 -8.82
N SER A 651 -3.39 -0.01 -8.49
CA SER A 651 -3.92 -1.30 -8.00
C SER A 651 -5.42 -1.47 -8.23
N PHE A 652 -5.85 -2.71 -8.51
CA PHE A 652 -7.25 -3.10 -8.66
C PHE A 652 -7.48 -4.56 -8.26
N GLU A 653 -8.72 -4.91 -7.91
CA GLU A 653 -9.15 -6.29 -7.58
C GLU A 653 -10.12 -6.81 -8.64
N VAL A 654 -10.08 -8.11 -8.90
CA VAL A 654 -10.95 -8.78 -9.90
C VAL A 654 -11.68 -9.98 -9.31
N ALA A 655 -12.80 -10.36 -9.92
CA ALA A 655 -13.38 -11.66 -9.66
C ALA A 655 -12.47 -12.75 -10.27
N ARG A 656 -12.13 -13.80 -9.51
CA ARG A 656 -11.34 -14.93 -10.04
C ARG A 656 -12.23 -16.07 -10.52
N CYS A 657 -11.68 -16.89 -11.40
CA CYS A 657 -12.24 -18.18 -11.79
C CYS A 657 -12.00 -19.25 -10.69
N GLU A 658 -12.76 -20.35 -10.74
CA GLU A 658 -12.46 -21.55 -9.94
C GLU A 658 -11.29 -22.37 -10.51
N SER A 659 -11.07 -22.29 -11.82
CA SER A 659 -10.03 -23.01 -12.56
C SER A 659 -9.16 -22.04 -13.36
N MET A 660 -7.85 -22.30 -13.43
CA MET A 660 -6.94 -21.57 -14.31
C MET A 660 -7.09 -21.93 -15.80
N LYS A 661 -7.72 -23.07 -16.12
CA LYS A 661 -7.83 -23.58 -17.50
C LYS A 661 -9.18 -23.27 -18.15
N GLU A 662 -10.25 -23.40 -17.39
CA GLU A 662 -11.61 -23.20 -17.87
C GLU A 662 -12.23 -22.03 -17.10
N CYS A 663 -12.60 -20.98 -17.81
CA CYS A 663 -13.33 -19.88 -17.22
C CYS A 663 -14.34 -19.33 -18.21
N ALA A 664 -15.61 -19.45 -17.86
CA ALA A 664 -16.72 -18.80 -18.53
C ALA A 664 -17.16 -17.60 -17.70
N TRP A 665 -17.55 -16.52 -18.37
CA TRP A 665 -18.15 -15.37 -17.71
C TRP A 665 -19.44 -15.79 -16.97
N ASN A 666 -19.49 -15.54 -15.66
CA ASN A 666 -20.68 -15.75 -14.83
C ASN A 666 -21.06 -14.43 -14.16
N GLU A 667 -22.02 -13.73 -14.75
CA GLU A 667 -22.52 -12.44 -14.26
C GLU A 667 -23.07 -12.52 -12.84
N THR A 668 -23.80 -13.59 -12.50
CA THR A 668 -24.36 -13.78 -11.14
C THR A 668 -23.24 -13.89 -10.11
N ALA A 669 -22.21 -14.69 -10.38
CA ALA A 669 -21.06 -14.82 -9.47
C ALA A 669 -20.27 -13.51 -9.34
N TYR A 670 -20.14 -12.74 -10.43
CA TYR A 670 -19.54 -11.41 -10.39
C TYR A 670 -20.35 -10.44 -9.51
N TRP A 671 -21.69 -10.45 -9.62
CA TRP A 671 -22.57 -9.62 -8.80
C TRP A 671 -22.52 -10.03 -7.32
N GLU A 672 -22.45 -11.32 -7.02
CA GLU A 672 -22.26 -11.85 -5.66
C GLU A 672 -20.94 -11.35 -5.02
N VAL A 673 -19.85 -11.24 -5.80
CA VAL A 673 -18.59 -10.65 -5.31
C VAL A 673 -18.68 -9.13 -5.12
N LEU A 674 -19.50 -8.42 -5.92
CA LEU A 674 -19.72 -6.98 -5.76
C LEU A 674 -20.61 -6.60 -4.55
N ASP A 675 -21.55 -7.47 -4.15
CA ASP A 675 -22.44 -7.31 -2.99
C ASP A 675 -22.61 -8.62 -2.19
N PRO A 676 -21.54 -9.09 -1.51
CA PRO A 676 -21.53 -10.37 -0.78
C PRO A 676 -22.37 -10.34 0.51
N ARG A 677 -23.07 -9.23 0.78
CA ARG A 677 -23.92 -9.03 1.97
C ARG A 677 -25.37 -8.69 1.60
N SER A 678 -25.78 -8.94 0.36
CA SER A 678 -27.13 -8.66 -0.17
C SER A 678 -28.25 -9.20 0.73
N GLU A 679 -28.17 -10.47 1.13
CA GLU A 679 -29.15 -11.12 2.01
C GLU A 679 -29.19 -10.49 3.41
N TYR A 680 -28.02 -10.29 4.01
CA TYR A 680 -27.89 -9.67 5.35
C TYR A 680 -28.45 -8.24 5.36
N ARG A 681 -28.15 -7.46 4.31
CA ARG A 681 -28.63 -6.09 4.09
C ARG A 681 -30.16 -6.04 4.02
N LEU A 682 -30.79 -6.99 3.32
CA LEU A 682 -32.24 -7.14 3.24
C LEU A 682 -32.87 -7.69 4.53
N GLN A 683 -32.21 -8.61 5.23
CA GLN A 683 -32.69 -9.15 6.51
C GLN A 683 -32.67 -8.09 7.61
N ASN A 684 -31.56 -7.37 7.77
CA ASN A 684 -31.42 -6.28 8.74
C ASN A 684 -32.51 -5.21 8.55
N TYR A 685 -32.81 -4.82 7.30
CA TYR A 685 -33.94 -3.92 7.01
C TYR A 685 -35.29 -4.49 7.45
N LYS A 686 -35.58 -5.78 7.19
CA LYS A 686 -36.83 -6.43 7.63
C LYS A 686 -36.95 -6.44 9.16
N GLU A 687 -35.84 -6.63 9.88
CA GLU A 687 -35.79 -6.62 11.34
C GLU A 687 -35.97 -5.21 11.91
N GLN A 688 -35.29 -4.20 11.34
CA GLN A 688 -35.48 -2.79 11.68
C GLN A 688 -36.93 -2.35 11.43
N LEU A 689 -37.52 -2.71 10.28
CA LEU A 689 -38.91 -2.38 9.95
C LEU A 689 -39.91 -3.04 10.92
N LYS A 690 -39.59 -4.25 11.43
CA LYS A 690 -40.37 -4.93 12.48
C LYS A 690 -40.23 -4.21 13.83
N GLY A 691 -39.04 -3.68 14.15
CA GLY A 691 -38.80 -2.82 15.30
C GLY A 691 -39.60 -1.52 15.23
N TYR A 692 -39.46 -0.78 14.12
CA TYR A 692 -40.20 0.45 13.82
C TYR A 692 -41.72 0.24 13.92
N LYS A 693 -42.28 -0.83 13.33
CA LYS A 693 -43.71 -1.14 13.43
C LYS A 693 -44.18 -1.36 14.87
N LYS A 694 -43.36 -1.97 15.74
CA LYS A 694 -43.67 -2.09 17.18
C LYS A 694 -43.64 -0.72 17.88
N GLN A 695 -42.62 0.09 17.60
CA GLN A 695 -42.50 1.43 18.16
C GLN A 695 -43.68 2.33 17.71
N LEU A 696 -44.10 2.23 16.45
CA LEU A 696 -45.24 2.97 15.90
C LEU A 696 -46.54 2.64 16.62
N VAL A 697 -46.82 1.35 16.86
CA VAL A 697 -48.00 0.90 17.63
C VAL A 697 -47.91 1.33 19.11
N SER A 698 -46.72 1.31 19.70
CA SER A 698 -46.52 1.78 21.07
C SER A 698 -46.68 3.31 21.19
N ALA A 699 -46.22 4.05 20.19
CA ALA A 699 -46.34 5.51 20.13
C ALA A 699 -47.78 5.94 19.85
N SER A 700 -48.50 5.24 18.96
CA SER A 700 -49.91 5.52 18.68
C SER A 700 -50.79 5.22 19.88
N SER A 701 -50.62 4.06 20.53
CA SER A 701 -51.39 3.73 21.74
C SER A 701 -51.08 4.66 22.92
N TRP A 702 -49.84 5.10 23.09
CA TRP A 702 -49.47 6.13 24.07
C TRP A 702 -50.13 7.49 23.75
N TYR A 703 -50.09 7.90 22.48
CA TYR A 703 -50.67 9.16 21.99
C TYR A 703 -52.20 9.17 22.16
N GLU A 704 -52.87 8.08 21.78
CA GLU A 704 -54.30 7.86 21.99
C GLU A 704 -54.66 7.88 23.48
N ALA A 705 -53.87 7.23 24.35
CA ALA A 705 -54.09 7.25 25.79
C ALA A 705 -53.94 8.66 26.38
N GLN A 706 -53.01 9.47 25.86
CA GLN A 706 -52.82 10.85 26.31
C GLN A 706 -53.96 11.77 25.80
N LEU A 707 -54.44 11.58 24.57
CA LEU A 707 -55.67 12.23 24.09
C LEU A 707 -56.91 11.84 24.90
N ALA A 708 -57.04 10.56 25.26
CA ALA A 708 -58.12 10.07 26.11
C ALA A 708 -58.05 10.68 27.52
N ALA A 709 -56.86 10.78 28.12
CA ALA A 709 -56.66 11.43 29.40
C ALA A 709 -57.00 12.94 29.37
N MET A 710 -56.79 13.62 28.25
CA MET A 710 -57.15 15.03 28.06
C MET A 710 -58.64 15.26 27.76
N THR A 711 -59.38 14.23 27.33
CA THR A 711 -60.82 14.29 27.03
C THR A 711 -61.70 13.70 28.14
N ALA A 712 -61.12 12.95 29.08
CA ALA A 712 -61.79 12.45 30.27
C ALA A 712 -62.10 13.61 31.25
N SER A 713 -63.33 14.11 31.23
CA SER A 713 -63.81 15.13 32.18
C SER A 713 -63.79 14.60 33.62
N PRO A 714 -63.46 15.43 34.62
CA PRO A 714 -63.43 15.01 36.02
C PRO A 714 -64.84 14.68 36.53
N SER A 715 -64.95 13.63 37.35
CA SER A 715 -66.18 13.32 38.08
C SER A 715 -66.48 14.40 39.14
N PRO A 716 -67.75 14.74 39.39
CA PRO A 716 -68.09 15.92 40.19
C PRO A 716 -67.77 15.74 41.68
N SER A 717 -66.95 16.63 42.22
CA SER A 717 -67.00 16.97 43.64
C SER A 717 -68.20 17.88 43.91
N ALA A 718 -68.83 17.72 45.07
CA ALA A 718 -70.00 18.51 45.46
C ALA A 718 -69.69 19.99 45.71
N ASP A 719 -70.77 20.77 45.87
CA ASP A 719 -70.84 22.14 46.40
C ASP A 719 -70.38 23.30 45.50
N ALA A 720 -71.30 23.75 44.62
CA ALA A 720 -71.58 25.18 44.43
C ALA A 720 -72.98 25.37 43.80
N ILE A 721 -73.94 25.84 44.59
CA ILE A 721 -75.24 26.36 44.10
C ILE A 721 -75.05 27.84 43.78
N PHE A 722 -75.44 28.32 42.59
CA PHE A 722 -76.01 29.66 42.44
C PHE A 722 -76.95 29.79 41.24
N GLU A 723 -77.80 30.82 41.31
CA GLU A 723 -79.12 30.90 40.68
C GLU A 723 -79.15 31.20 39.18
N THR A 724 -80.22 30.73 38.54
CA THR A 724 -80.62 31.09 37.17
C THR A 724 -81.43 32.38 37.14
N GLN A 725 -81.08 33.31 36.24
CA GLN A 725 -82.03 34.28 35.69
C GLN A 725 -81.96 34.26 34.15
N ALA A 726 -83.12 34.13 33.51
CA ALA A 726 -83.31 34.30 32.07
C ALA A 726 -84.08 35.61 31.85
N THR A 727 -83.79 36.42 30.81
CA THR A 727 -84.46 36.43 29.49
C THR A 727 -84.17 37.80 28.81
N PRO A 728 -84.51 38.08 27.53
CA PRO A 728 -84.63 37.23 26.33
C PRO A 728 -84.04 37.87 25.04
N THR A 729 -84.27 37.22 23.86
CA THR A 729 -84.30 37.78 22.47
C THR A 729 -82.96 38.23 21.82
N LEU A 730 -82.75 38.18 20.48
CA LEU A 730 -83.63 37.90 19.32
C LEU A 730 -82.89 37.23 18.13
N PHE A 731 -83.67 36.55 17.28
CA PHE A 731 -83.40 35.55 16.22
C PHE A 731 -82.65 35.91 14.89
N TYR A 732 -82.22 34.82 14.19
CA TYR A 732 -82.11 34.56 12.72
C TYR A 732 -81.10 35.39 11.89
N ALA A 733 -80.45 34.90 10.82
CA ALA A 733 -80.45 33.61 10.08
C ALA A 733 -78.99 33.32 9.56
N ASP A 734 -78.62 32.27 8.82
CA ASP A 734 -79.35 31.26 8.05
C ASP A 734 -78.52 29.95 7.90
N THR A 735 -79.09 28.90 7.29
CA THR A 735 -78.55 27.52 7.28
C THR A 735 -78.31 26.90 5.90
N LEU A 736 -77.29 26.02 5.84
CA LEU A 736 -77.14 24.81 4.98
C LEU A 736 -76.84 24.95 3.46
N ASP A 737 -75.58 24.65 3.11
CA ASP A 737 -75.14 23.43 2.37
C ASP A 737 -75.98 22.94 1.14
N LYS A 738 -75.34 22.86 -0.05
CA LYS A 738 -75.15 21.57 -0.80
C LYS A 738 -74.49 21.63 -2.19
N ARG A 739 -73.71 20.54 -2.47
CA ARG A 739 -73.17 20.05 -3.77
C ARG A 739 -71.93 20.83 -4.27
N GLN A 740 -70.95 20.22 -4.96
CA GLN A 740 -70.95 18.99 -5.79
C GLN A 740 -69.73 18.06 -5.57
N LEU A 741 -69.93 16.76 -5.83
CA LEU A 741 -68.88 15.77 -6.18
C LEU A 741 -68.70 15.75 -7.71
N ALA A 742 -67.47 15.51 -8.20
CA ALA A 742 -67.16 14.67 -9.38
C ALA A 742 -65.64 14.68 -9.72
N ASP A 743 -64.95 13.59 -9.34
CA ASP A 743 -64.03 12.73 -10.10
C ASP A 743 -62.82 13.25 -10.95
N LEU A 744 -61.93 12.29 -11.21
CA LEU A 744 -60.55 12.36 -11.74
C LEU A 744 -60.46 11.89 -13.22
N GLU A 745 -59.34 12.26 -13.87
CA GLU A 745 -58.69 11.62 -15.04
C GLU A 745 -59.48 11.63 -16.39
N ASP A 746 -58.88 11.72 -17.60
CA ASP A 746 -57.48 11.54 -18.01
C ASP A 746 -57.10 12.31 -19.32
N ASP A 747 -55.80 12.24 -19.69
CA ASP A 747 -55.14 12.39 -21.02
C ASP A 747 -54.87 13.75 -21.74
N MET A 748 -53.56 14.02 -21.91
CA MET A 748 -52.78 14.50 -23.11
C MET A 748 -53.15 15.85 -23.83
N ASP A 749 -52.22 16.66 -24.38
CA ASP A 749 -50.87 16.39 -24.91
C ASP A 749 -49.97 17.65 -25.14
N VAL A 750 -48.67 17.44 -25.43
CA VAL A 750 -47.69 18.27 -26.22
C VAL A 750 -46.84 19.41 -25.60
N ALA A 751 -45.52 19.26 -25.84
CA ALA A 751 -44.41 20.23 -26.05
C ALA A 751 -43.37 20.55 -24.94
N VAL A 752 -42.10 20.24 -25.24
CA VAL A 752 -40.87 20.58 -24.50
C VAL A 752 -39.82 21.13 -25.49
N THR A 753 -39.12 22.22 -25.17
CA THR A 753 -37.70 22.53 -25.51
C THR A 753 -37.27 23.87 -24.85
N PRO A 754 -35.96 24.16 -24.65
CA PRO A 754 -35.51 24.76 -23.39
C PRO A 754 -34.78 26.13 -23.49
N ALA A 755 -34.41 26.68 -22.33
CA ALA A 755 -33.55 27.86 -22.14
C ALA A 755 -32.70 27.73 -20.84
N PRO A 756 -31.59 28.49 -20.67
CA PRO A 756 -30.30 27.86 -20.35
C PRO A 756 -29.70 28.15 -18.96
N SER A 757 -28.63 27.42 -18.63
CA SER A 757 -27.76 27.59 -17.47
C SER A 757 -26.57 28.53 -17.74
N VAL A 758 -26.20 29.34 -16.74
CA VAL A 758 -24.92 30.07 -16.64
C VAL A 758 -24.48 30.04 -15.16
N PRO A 759 -23.19 29.83 -14.83
CA PRO A 759 -22.76 29.39 -13.50
C PRO A 759 -22.33 30.52 -12.56
N ILE A 760 -22.22 30.22 -11.26
CA ILE A 760 -21.55 31.08 -10.27
C ILE A 760 -20.35 30.35 -9.67
N ARG A 761 -19.19 30.99 -9.85
CA ARG A 761 -17.87 30.71 -9.32
C ARG A 761 -17.79 31.10 -7.84
N GLN A 762 -17.05 30.38 -7.00
CA GLN A 762 -16.60 30.92 -5.70
C GLN A 762 -15.17 30.50 -5.37
N ASP A 763 -14.27 31.49 -5.46
CA ASP A 763 -12.87 31.42 -5.04
C ASP A 763 -12.77 31.46 -3.49
N ARG A 764 -11.79 30.79 -2.88
CA ARG A 764 -11.46 30.97 -1.44
C ARG A 764 -9.96 30.87 -1.11
N GLU A 765 -9.28 32.00 -1.22
CA GLU A 765 -8.21 32.46 -0.31
C GLU A 765 -8.41 33.97 -0.15
N SER A 766 -8.07 34.69 0.93
CA SER A 766 -7.87 34.44 2.35
C SER A 766 -7.67 35.85 3.00
N VAL A 767 -7.78 35.95 4.33
CA VAL A 767 -7.04 36.92 5.19
C VAL A 767 -7.51 38.39 5.34
N MET A 768 -7.42 38.84 6.61
CA MET A 768 -7.73 40.14 7.25
C MET A 768 -9.20 40.62 7.27
N GLY A 769 -9.76 41.16 8.36
CA GLY A 769 -9.22 41.40 9.71
C GLY A 769 -9.49 42.83 10.21
N GLY A 770 -10.23 42.98 11.31
CA GLY A 770 -10.47 44.26 11.98
C GLY A 770 -11.84 44.37 12.67
N GLU A 771 -11.85 44.39 14.01
CA GLU A 771 -12.96 44.95 14.79
C GLU A 771 -12.90 46.49 14.78
N PRO A 772 -14.03 47.16 15.01
CA PRO A 772 -14.08 47.96 16.25
C PRO A 772 -15.44 47.94 16.99
N GLU A 773 -15.43 48.64 18.13
CA GLU A 773 -16.37 48.64 19.26
C GLU A 773 -17.77 49.25 19.03
N GLU A 774 -18.60 48.99 20.04
CA GLU A 774 -19.80 49.68 20.56
C GLU A 774 -20.32 50.98 19.91
N GLY A 775 -21.66 51.10 19.81
CA GLY A 775 -22.36 52.35 19.50
C GLY A 775 -23.87 52.28 19.71
N GLU A 776 -24.42 53.22 20.48
CA GLU A 776 -25.82 53.22 20.96
C GLU A 776 -26.84 53.82 19.97
N GLY A 777 -28.09 53.34 20.02
CA GLY A 777 -29.24 54.26 20.00
C GLY A 777 -30.17 54.30 18.77
N PRO A 778 -31.32 55.01 18.89
CA PRO A 778 -32.63 54.47 18.47
C PRO A 778 -33.41 55.49 17.57
N PRO A 779 -34.77 55.54 17.47
CA PRO A 779 -35.84 54.59 17.84
C PRO A 779 -36.89 54.31 16.73
N THR A 780 -37.65 53.22 16.86
CA THR A 780 -38.96 53.07 16.19
C THR A 780 -40.10 53.50 17.12
N LYS A 781 -41.05 54.29 16.61
CA LYS A 781 -42.10 54.93 17.43
C LYS A 781 -43.20 53.96 17.86
N VAL A 782 -43.61 54.12 19.12
CA VAL A 782 -44.79 53.52 19.78
C VAL A 782 -46.09 54.14 19.27
N GLN A 783 -47.15 53.33 19.13
CA GLN A 783 -48.56 53.66 19.45
C GLN A 783 -49.48 52.44 19.20
N PRO A 784 -50.60 52.30 19.94
CA PRO A 784 -50.73 52.46 21.38
C PRO A 784 -51.25 51.17 22.06
N THR A 785 -51.03 51.05 23.37
CA THR A 785 -51.64 50.01 24.20
C THR A 785 -53.16 50.18 24.25
N LEU A 786 -53.89 49.12 23.89
CA LEU A 786 -55.26 48.91 24.35
C LEU A 786 -55.19 47.93 25.50
N ASP A 787 -55.43 48.43 26.71
CA ASP A 787 -55.62 47.61 27.90
C ASP A 787 -56.90 46.79 27.71
N ILE A 788 -56.74 45.52 27.32
CA ILE A 788 -57.78 44.51 27.47
C ILE A 788 -57.46 43.79 28.77
N GLU A 789 -58.43 43.82 29.68
CA GLU A 789 -58.35 43.21 31.00
C GLU A 789 -57.89 41.76 30.94
N GLU A 790 -57.32 41.31 32.06
CA GLU A 790 -56.79 39.96 32.32
C GLU A 790 -57.90 38.89 32.23
N VAL A 791 -58.39 38.61 31.02
CA VAL A 791 -59.12 37.40 30.71
C VAL A 791 -58.12 36.28 30.86
N ALA A 792 -58.21 35.58 32.00
CA ALA A 792 -57.46 34.37 32.26
C ALA A 792 -57.76 33.36 31.14
N LEU A 793 -56.91 33.36 30.11
CA LEU A 793 -56.89 32.36 29.06
C LEU A 793 -56.66 31.03 29.73
N GLN A 794 -57.73 30.23 29.84
CA GLN A 794 -57.63 28.83 30.21
C GLN A 794 -56.54 28.21 29.34
N PRO A 795 -55.63 27.38 29.91
CA PRO A 795 -54.53 26.82 29.15
C PRO A 795 -55.12 26.10 27.94
N SER A 796 -54.83 26.62 26.74
CA SER A 796 -55.23 25.96 25.51
C SER A 796 -54.63 24.56 25.57
N LEU A 797 -55.50 23.53 25.50
CA LEU A 797 -55.09 22.13 25.54
C LEU A 797 -54.21 21.84 24.32
N THR A 798 -52.90 22.06 24.47
CA THR A 798 -51.91 21.71 23.46
C THR A 798 -51.92 20.20 23.37
N LEU A 799 -52.43 19.69 22.24
CA LEU A 799 -52.43 18.27 21.94
C LEU A 799 -51.03 17.68 22.19
N PRO A 800 -50.92 16.44 22.69
CA PRO A 800 -49.63 15.81 22.88
C PRO A 800 -48.88 15.80 21.54
N ALA A 801 -47.55 15.91 21.59
CA ALA A 801 -46.73 15.72 20.40
C ALA A 801 -46.56 14.21 20.13
N PHE A 802 -46.74 13.77 18.89
CA PHE A 802 -46.48 12.38 18.54
C PHE A 802 -44.97 12.08 18.69
N PRO A 803 -44.55 10.95 19.29
CA PRO A 803 -43.14 10.62 19.43
C PRO A 803 -42.41 10.60 18.09
N MET A 804 -41.27 11.29 17.99
CA MET A 804 -40.42 11.23 16.80
C MET A 804 -39.87 9.83 16.61
N LEU A 805 -40.34 9.11 15.59
CA LEU A 805 -39.88 7.77 15.23
C LEU A 805 -39.10 7.80 13.92
N TYR A 806 -37.90 7.22 13.93
CA TYR A 806 -37.10 7.05 12.72
C TYR A 806 -37.65 5.88 11.90
N SER A 807 -38.26 6.18 10.74
CA SER A 807 -38.61 5.13 9.77
C SER A 807 -37.36 4.66 9.03
N PRO A 808 -36.99 3.37 9.09
CA PRO A 808 -35.89 2.85 8.28
C PRO A 808 -36.25 3.01 6.79
N LYS A 809 -35.29 3.48 5.99
CA LYS A 809 -35.43 3.54 4.53
C LYS A 809 -35.16 2.15 3.94
N PRO A 810 -35.86 1.72 2.87
CA PRO A 810 -35.52 0.49 2.19
C PRO A 810 -34.10 0.61 1.60
N PRO A 811 -33.22 -0.39 1.79
CA PRO A 811 -31.99 -0.47 1.04
C PRO A 811 -32.32 -0.79 -0.43
N LEU A 812 -31.39 -0.48 -1.33
CA LEU A 812 -31.41 -0.94 -2.73
C LEU A 812 -31.59 -2.47 -2.78
N SER A 813 -32.13 -3.02 -3.88
CA SER A 813 -32.01 -4.45 -4.16
C SER A 813 -30.55 -4.87 -4.38
N HIS A 814 -30.32 -6.15 -4.66
CA HIS A 814 -28.99 -6.65 -5.04
C HIS A 814 -28.55 -6.04 -6.39
N GLU A 815 -29.40 -6.17 -7.41
CA GLU A 815 -29.18 -5.63 -8.75
C GLU A 815 -29.01 -4.10 -8.74
N GLU A 816 -29.92 -3.35 -8.09
CA GLU A 816 -29.80 -1.88 -8.03
C GLU A 816 -28.52 -1.43 -7.31
N TYR A 817 -28.09 -2.14 -6.25
CA TYR A 817 -26.85 -1.85 -5.55
C TYR A 817 -25.63 -2.13 -6.44
N VAL A 818 -25.59 -3.27 -7.11
CA VAL A 818 -24.49 -3.65 -8.02
C VAL A 818 -24.39 -2.65 -9.18
N GLN A 819 -25.50 -2.27 -9.79
CA GLN A 819 -25.54 -1.29 -10.90
C GLN A 819 -25.18 0.13 -10.44
N SER A 820 -25.64 0.56 -9.26
CA SER A 820 -25.20 1.82 -8.61
C SER A 820 -23.70 1.79 -8.38
N ARG A 821 -23.16 0.72 -7.80
CA ARG A 821 -21.73 0.56 -7.50
C ARG A 821 -20.86 0.58 -8.76
N ILE A 822 -21.18 -0.21 -9.78
CA ILE A 822 -20.44 -0.21 -11.06
C ILE A 822 -20.38 1.18 -11.68
N LYS A 823 -21.50 1.93 -11.63
CA LYS A 823 -21.59 3.28 -12.20
C LYS A 823 -20.86 4.34 -11.37
N GLU A 824 -21.01 4.32 -10.05
CA GLU A 824 -20.41 5.31 -9.14
C GLU A 824 -18.90 5.11 -8.99
N GLU A 825 -18.45 3.85 -8.89
CA GLU A 825 -17.03 3.49 -8.86
C GLU A 825 -16.41 3.35 -10.26
N ARG A 826 -17.17 3.55 -11.36
CA ARG A 826 -16.68 3.41 -12.76
C ARG A 826 -15.87 2.13 -12.97
N LEU A 827 -16.39 0.99 -12.50
CA LEU A 827 -15.67 -0.29 -12.57
C LEU A 827 -15.75 -0.88 -13.98
N PRO A 828 -14.62 -1.22 -14.62
CA PRO A 828 -14.61 -2.05 -15.82
C PRO A 828 -15.22 -3.43 -15.54
N THR A 829 -15.85 -4.05 -16.54
CA THR A 829 -16.50 -5.36 -16.37
C THR A 829 -15.50 -6.45 -15.97
N GLY A 830 -15.72 -7.07 -14.79
CA GLY A 830 -14.83 -8.08 -14.20
C GLY A 830 -13.96 -7.53 -13.06
N VAL A 831 -13.79 -6.20 -12.99
CA VAL A 831 -13.11 -5.50 -11.89
C VAL A 831 -14.08 -5.32 -10.73
N THR A 832 -13.68 -5.77 -9.55
CA THR A 832 -14.52 -5.78 -8.33
C THR A 832 -14.25 -4.58 -7.42
N ARG A 833 -13.08 -3.94 -7.55
CA ARG A 833 -12.66 -2.71 -6.88
C ARG A 833 -11.44 -2.13 -7.60
N ILE A 834 -11.25 -0.81 -7.56
CA ILE A 834 -9.98 -0.17 -7.92
C ILE A 834 -9.43 0.46 -6.64
N GLY A 835 -8.27 -0.02 -6.18
CA GLY A 835 -7.68 0.35 -4.89
C GLY A 835 -7.03 1.73 -4.94
N ALA A 836 -6.24 1.97 -5.98
CA ALA A 836 -5.55 3.23 -6.24
C ALA A 836 -5.68 3.57 -7.74
N ARG A 837 -6.42 4.64 -8.07
CA ARG A 837 -6.79 5.01 -9.46
C ARG A 837 -5.73 5.82 -10.18
N ASN A 838 -4.78 6.37 -9.45
CA ASN A 838 -3.68 7.15 -10.01
C ASN A 838 -2.78 6.29 -10.89
N TYR A 839 -1.93 6.96 -11.66
CA TYR A 839 -0.81 6.36 -12.37
C TYR A 839 0.36 7.34 -12.30
N ILE A 840 1.51 6.89 -11.80
CA ILE A 840 2.66 7.76 -11.49
C ILE A 840 3.80 7.66 -12.51
N LEU A 841 3.49 7.38 -13.79
CA LEU A 841 4.48 7.21 -14.88
C LEU A 841 5.29 5.91 -14.82
N ARG A 842 4.79 4.89 -14.10
CA ARG A 842 5.47 3.62 -13.83
C ARG A 842 5.83 2.76 -15.07
N PRO A 843 6.90 1.95 -14.98
CA PRO A 843 7.43 1.17 -16.11
C PRO A 843 7.04 -0.32 -16.18
N GLU A 844 6.59 -0.97 -15.10
CA GLU A 844 6.75 -2.42 -14.95
C GLU A 844 5.93 -3.24 -15.98
N ALA A 845 4.84 -2.66 -16.49
CA ALA A 845 4.09 -3.22 -17.62
C ALA A 845 4.84 -3.12 -18.96
N ILE A 846 5.48 -1.99 -19.27
CA ILE A 846 6.26 -1.82 -20.51
C ILE A 846 7.60 -2.57 -20.44
N GLU A 847 8.18 -2.73 -19.25
CA GLU A 847 9.32 -3.64 -19.02
C GLU A 847 8.97 -5.06 -19.47
N SER A 848 7.89 -5.65 -18.96
CA SER A 848 7.48 -7.00 -19.33
C SER A 848 7.14 -7.15 -20.81
N VAL A 849 6.49 -6.15 -21.41
CA VAL A 849 6.25 -6.11 -22.87
C VAL A 849 7.57 -6.08 -23.65
N TRP A 850 8.58 -5.34 -23.20
CA TRP A 850 9.92 -5.33 -23.79
C TRP A 850 10.61 -6.70 -23.66
N TYR A 851 10.60 -7.31 -22.46
CA TYR A 851 11.16 -8.65 -22.26
C TYR A 851 10.44 -9.69 -23.12
N MET A 852 9.10 -9.69 -23.19
CA MET A 852 8.36 -10.62 -24.04
C MET A 852 8.71 -10.43 -25.51
N TYR A 853 8.84 -9.20 -26.00
CA TYR A 853 9.33 -8.94 -27.36
C TYR A 853 10.72 -9.57 -27.58
N ARG A 854 11.67 -9.27 -26.69
CA ARG A 854 13.08 -9.73 -26.77
C ARG A 854 13.24 -11.25 -26.66
N ILE A 855 12.35 -11.94 -25.92
CA ILE A 855 12.41 -13.38 -25.64
C ILE A 855 11.62 -14.23 -26.65
N THR A 856 10.53 -13.69 -27.22
CA THR A 856 9.63 -14.43 -28.12
C THR A 856 9.76 -14.05 -29.60
N GLY A 857 10.20 -12.82 -29.90
CA GLY A 857 10.24 -12.27 -31.25
C GLY A 857 8.88 -11.87 -31.83
N ASP A 858 7.79 -11.93 -31.05
CA ASP A 858 6.43 -11.65 -31.52
C ASP A 858 6.18 -10.14 -31.65
N SER A 859 5.68 -9.69 -32.81
CA SER A 859 5.41 -8.27 -33.07
C SER A 859 4.21 -7.72 -32.30
N HIS A 860 3.31 -8.57 -31.78
CA HIS A 860 2.20 -8.16 -30.92
C HIS A 860 2.66 -7.26 -29.76
N TRP A 861 3.79 -7.60 -29.13
CA TRP A 861 4.36 -6.80 -28.03
C TRP A 861 4.78 -5.38 -28.48
N ARG A 862 5.28 -5.22 -29.72
CA ARG A 862 5.54 -3.90 -30.30
C ARG A 862 4.27 -3.11 -30.58
N GLU A 863 3.17 -3.78 -30.93
CA GLU A 863 1.87 -3.15 -31.16
C GLU A 863 1.23 -2.72 -29.83
N ALA A 864 1.23 -3.60 -28.81
CA ALA A 864 0.78 -3.30 -27.45
C ALA A 864 1.56 -2.12 -26.84
N GLY A 865 2.90 -2.19 -26.83
CA GLY A 865 3.73 -1.11 -26.29
C GLY A 865 3.58 0.21 -27.05
N TRP A 866 3.27 0.19 -28.35
CA TRP A 866 2.96 1.44 -29.07
C TRP A 866 1.62 2.05 -28.63
N ARG A 867 0.59 1.23 -28.39
CA ARG A 867 -0.70 1.70 -27.86
C ARG A 867 -0.55 2.29 -26.45
N MET A 868 0.18 1.59 -25.57
CA MET A 868 0.52 2.07 -24.23
C MET A 868 1.25 3.40 -24.26
N PHE A 869 2.27 3.56 -25.14
CA PHE A 869 3.00 4.82 -25.29
C PHE A 869 2.09 5.98 -25.71
N LEU A 870 1.20 5.75 -26.68
CA LEU A 870 0.26 6.77 -27.14
C LEU A 870 -0.68 7.22 -26.02
N ALA A 871 -1.31 6.27 -25.32
CA ALA A 871 -2.23 6.54 -24.21
C ALA A 871 -1.54 7.28 -23.04
N VAL A 872 -0.38 6.77 -22.60
CA VAL A 872 0.44 7.42 -21.56
C VAL A 872 0.81 8.83 -21.98
N ASN A 873 1.37 9.04 -23.17
CA ASN A 873 1.78 10.38 -23.60
C ASN A 873 0.60 11.34 -23.83
N GLU A 874 -0.56 10.86 -24.30
CA GLU A 874 -1.77 11.69 -24.46
C GLU A 874 -2.28 12.23 -23.12
N HIS A 875 -2.40 11.37 -22.11
CA HIS A 875 -3.00 11.75 -20.83
C HIS A 875 -2.04 12.33 -19.79
N THR A 876 -0.72 12.16 -19.95
CA THR A 876 0.29 12.65 -18.99
C THR A 876 1.08 13.87 -19.48
N SER A 877 1.00 14.26 -20.75
CA SER A 877 1.87 15.30 -21.32
C SER A 877 1.55 16.71 -20.79
N THR A 878 2.55 17.36 -20.20
CA THR A 878 2.51 18.76 -19.74
C THR A 878 3.37 19.68 -20.62
N VAL A 879 3.51 20.95 -20.20
CA VAL A 879 4.36 21.95 -20.86
C VAL A 879 5.85 21.59 -20.79
N TYR A 880 6.34 21.16 -19.62
CA TYR A 880 7.78 20.93 -19.37
C TYR A 880 8.18 19.45 -19.37
N GLY A 881 7.23 18.52 -19.39
CA GLY A 881 7.52 17.08 -19.35
C GLY A 881 6.24 16.27 -19.41
N ASN A 882 6.17 15.21 -18.63
CA ASN A 882 4.95 14.45 -18.40
C ASN A 882 4.74 14.30 -16.89
N SER A 883 3.49 14.25 -16.43
CA SER A 883 3.13 14.18 -15.00
C SER A 883 2.34 12.93 -14.68
N ALA A 884 2.52 12.42 -13.47
CA ALA A 884 1.55 11.55 -12.81
C ALA A 884 0.12 12.11 -12.90
N ILE A 885 -0.87 11.21 -12.92
CA ILE A 885 -2.30 11.53 -13.03
C ILE A 885 -3.12 10.93 -11.87
N ASP A 886 -4.24 11.59 -11.53
CA ASP A 886 -5.09 11.25 -10.38
C ASP A 886 -5.94 9.98 -10.58
N ASP A 887 -6.48 9.76 -11.77
CA ASP A 887 -7.52 8.76 -12.02
C ASP A 887 -7.59 8.29 -13.48
N VAL A 888 -7.06 7.09 -13.78
CA VAL A 888 -7.12 6.46 -15.11
C VAL A 888 -8.54 6.10 -15.59
N THR A 889 -9.55 6.17 -14.71
CA THR A 889 -10.95 5.91 -15.06
C THR A 889 -11.68 7.16 -15.59
N GLN A 890 -10.95 8.27 -15.84
CA GLN A 890 -11.46 9.44 -16.54
C GLN A 890 -10.92 9.48 -17.98
N THR A 891 -11.72 9.98 -18.93
CA THR A 891 -11.24 10.30 -20.29
C THR A 891 -10.34 11.54 -20.33
N SER A 892 -10.24 12.28 -19.22
CA SER A 892 -9.39 13.47 -19.07
C SER A 892 -8.98 13.58 -17.59
N PRO A 893 -7.99 12.77 -17.14
CA PRO A 893 -7.50 12.81 -15.76
C PRO A 893 -6.93 14.18 -15.39
N GLN A 894 -6.85 14.47 -14.09
CA GLN A 894 -6.07 15.61 -13.58
C GLN A 894 -4.59 15.22 -13.50
N LEU A 895 -3.72 16.19 -13.78
CA LEU A 895 -2.27 16.07 -13.67
C LEU A 895 -1.86 16.49 -12.25
N ASN A 896 -0.98 15.73 -11.62
CA ASN A 896 -0.57 15.95 -10.22
C ASN A 896 0.62 16.91 -10.05
N ASP A 897 1.24 17.36 -11.14
CA ASP A 897 2.48 18.16 -11.18
C ASP A 897 3.70 17.42 -10.60
N GLU A 898 3.84 16.12 -10.94
CA GLU A 898 4.92 15.24 -10.43
C GLU A 898 5.51 14.37 -11.55
N MET A 899 6.83 14.46 -11.77
CA MET A 899 7.57 13.64 -12.73
C MET A 899 8.68 12.87 -12.01
N GLU A 900 8.34 11.64 -11.59
CA GLU A 900 9.25 10.68 -10.94
C GLU A 900 10.48 10.38 -11.80
N SER A 901 11.66 10.13 -11.20
CA SER A 901 12.90 9.95 -11.97
C SER A 901 12.86 8.74 -12.95
N PHE A 902 12.17 7.66 -12.57
CA PHE A 902 11.96 6.48 -13.42
C PHE A 902 11.19 6.75 -14.72
N TRP A 903 10.51 7.89 -14.87
CA TRP A 903 9.94 8.28 -16.17
C TRP A 903 11.02 8.34 -17.26
N LEU A 904 12.19 8.89 -16.93
CA LEU A 904 13.35 8.98 -17.82
C LEU A 904 14.24 7.73 -17.73
N ALA A 905 14.40 7.17 -16.54
CA ALA A 905 15.27 6.01 -16.31
C ALA A 905 14.69 4.73 -16.91
N GLU A 906 13.38 4.53 -16.84
CA GLU A 906 12.76 3.23 -17.09
C GLU A 906 11.68 3.30 -18.15
N THR A 907 10.62 4.07 -17.94
CA THR A 907 9.40 4.01 -18.76
C THR A 907 9.70 4.41 -20.21
N LEU A 908 10.36 5.56 -20.42
CA LEU A 908 10.82 5.96 -21.75
C LEU A 908 11.99 5.11 -22.27
N LYS A 909 12.82 4.52 -21.39
CA LYS A 909 13.91 3.61 -21.78
C LYS A 909 13.33 2.32 -22.38
N TYR A 910 12.38 1.65 -21.73
CA TYR A 910 11.73 0.44 -22.23
C TYR A 910 10.88 0.70 -23.47
N PHE A 911 10.10 1.80 -23.53
CA PHE A 911 9.43 2.20 -24.77
C PHE A 911 10.42 2.37 -25.93
N TYR A 912 11.56 3.03 -25.69
CA TYR A 912 12.60 3.21 -26.72
C TYR A 912 13.26 1.88 -27.12
N LEU A 913 13.69 1.06 -26.16
CA LEU A 913 14.36 -0.23 -26.39
C LEU A 913 13.47 -1.29 -27.06
N LEU A 914 12.15 -1.13 -26.98
CA LEU A 914 11.17 -1.92 -27.72
C LEU A 914 11.27 -1.66 -29.22
N PHE A 915 11.57 -0.43 -29.66
CA PHE A 915 11.73 -0.06 -31.08
C PHE A 915 13.18 0.14 -31.52
N GLU A 916 14.17 0.13 -30.62
CA GLU A 916 15.58 0.14 -31.00
C GLU A 916 16.04 -1.20 -31.62
N GLU A 917 17.15 -1.19 -32.35
CA GLU A 917 17.75 -2.41 -32.94
C GLU A 917 18.05 -3.47 -31.86
N GLU A 918 17.77 -4.74 -32.16
CA GLU A 918 17.72 -5.83 -31.17
C GLU A 918 19.11 -6.30 -30.68
N ASN A 919 20.18 -5.73 -31.24
CA ASN A 919 21.56 -5.85 -30.75
C ASN A 919 21.89 -4.83 -29.64
N VAL A 920 21.17 -3.70 -29.55
CA VAL A 920 21.30 -2.74 -28.45
C VAL A 920 20.65 -3.34 -27.21
N LEU A 921 21.42 -3.44 -26.12
CA LEU A 921 21.03 -4.13 -24.89
C LEU A 921 20.44 -5.53 -25.15
N SER A 922 21.17 -6.33 -25.94
CA SER A 922 20.95 -7.78 -26.08
C SER A 922 20.90 -8.45 -24.69
N LEU A 923 19.84 -9.22 -24.43
CA LEU A 923 19.67 -9.95 -23.16
C LEU A 923 20.77 -11.01 -22.92
N ASP A 924 21.54 -11.36 -23.96
CA ASP A 924 22.68 -12.27 -23.83
C ASP A 924 23.96 -11.58 -23.32
N ASP A 925 24.06 -10.26 -23.48
CA ASP A 925 25.27 -9.47 -23.21
C ASP A 925 25.09 -8.51 -22.02
N TRP A 926 23.84 -8.15 -21.70
CA TRP A 926 23.46 -7.17 -20.69
C TRP A 926 22.43 -7.76 -19.73
N VAL A 927 22.41 -7.23 -18.51
CA VAL A 927 21.36 -7.44 -17.52
C VAL A 927 21.05 -6.08 -16.90
N LEU A 928 19.78 -5.71 -16.79
CA LEU A 928 19.34 -4.43 -16.23
C LEU A 928 19.05 -4.62 -14.74
N ASN A 929 19.35 -3.65 -13.87
CA ASN A 929 18.91 -3.67 -12.47
C ASN A 929 17.38 -3.38 -12.37
N THR A 930 16.84 -3.17 -11.16
CA THR A 930 15.39 -2.94 -10.94
C THR A 930 14.96 -1.50 -11.33
N GLU A 931 15.91 -0.58 -11.54
CA GLU A 931 15.70 0.79 -12.05
C GLU A 931 16.15 0.89 -13.54
N ALA A 932 16.03 -0.21 -14.27
CA ALA A 932 16.41 -0.40 -15.68
C ALA A 932 17.87 -0.04 -16.08
N HIS A 933 18.82 0.03 -15.14
CA HIS A 933 20.23 0.36 -15.44
C HIS A 933 21.03 -0.84 -15.97
N PRO A 934 21.66 -0.76 -17.16
CA PRO A 934 22.27 -1.92 -17.81
C PRO A 934 23.71 -2.18 -17.36
N PHE A 935 23.95 -3.35 -16.76
CA PHE A 935 25.29 -3.85 -16.44
C PHE A 935 25.77 -4.86 -17.49
N GLU A 936 27.05 -4.77 -17.88
CA GLU A 936 27.65 -5.68 -18.85
C GLU A 936 27.95 -7.04 -18.19
N ARG A 937 27.30 -8.11 -18.69
CA ARG A 937 27.48 -9.47 -18.19
C ARG A 937 28.94 -9.96 -18.36
N PRO A 938 29.46 -10.81 -17.45
CA PRO A 938 30.75 -11.44 -17.63
C PRO A 938 30.75 -12.38 -18.85
N LYS A 939 31.92 -12.54 -19.49
CA LYS A 939 32.12 -13.27 -20.75
C LYS A 939 33.10 -14.43 -20.56
#